data_AF-A0A7J6JKZ7-F1
#
_entry.id   AF-A0A7J6JKZ7-F1
#
_cell.length_a   1.000
_cell.length_b   1.000
_cell.length_c   1.000
_cell.angle_alpha   90.00
_cell.angle_beta   90.00
_cell.angle_gamma   90.00
#
_symmetry.space_group_name_H-M   'P 1'
#
loop_
_entity.id
_entity.type
_entity.pdbx_description
1 polymer ?
#
loop_
_entity_poly.entity_id
_entity_poly.type
_entity_poly.pdbx_seq_one_letter_code
_entity_poly.pdbx_strand_id
1 'polypeptide(L)'
;MTTLQKRTSIPLALPTSLPPKSERLQSLAIRQDRWTKYTIPNVDAEAVCRAVTLHKAFELQEGYVIPDLPKFSDLTSYGDLKEEDDDKLCELEARRLVQIANSETAIRFEGSDSMLGPADARGYFRLHWLGQRLIQALQICKHDALVVMIEHIDRNLRGYAGTQERLLAYFDPATGDERFSGPLLLQGEEYQRYYHAMVNYLTAVLVKIVLQSFRSTYWINNIIAVIARISAKMKVVGHDLPAATEQTLQNGSDARSRIQKQETKNAAYYANNPGFGFNRNYKAAPPLQNRAGYATKYFSEMDLLHNAVIHMLIDSLSAFAVSNHLAPGVDEFESSIALYESFITSEQILLCEQRDGGIGAASETGVTRAFTAGFEVCLRTWEALEKEPTSHTNVSWTSLKWRCSYLDDEGELRPKSRKGAVKLGFMTRVITATVPYAMSSGTFSASLHNLIDKILFSSGKDNRFALLLVEQPKMICTAILRTSQYESRRPTERENSDACPVSETFLLQKRAVGHNENGSSSDTYAQTLSWAVKSPNKTVTLSDREQAKKNLEAVKNKYFKWVTDANAIVISCKWYTWGSLVGCAILVLGGLAVGFTVGDRIHGVDPFNISVFCWVLAGFILLVAKAFRVENWPWSHFLRGQVTCRSVGEVVAVSGVDEQLLIALLLRIDSQIYLRTRGPFDILFLRHTDDIQGGFSIDAPIKMSTAVEGGLIPIKILADWGIGLIFLSARSWSSYNVISSSQNFKEELVCKDITHPASWVDGKIPCYRIRWEEVYVHQVLGVFEQECYFY
;
A
#
# COMPACT_ATOMS: atom_id res chain seq x y z
N MET A 1 -64.27 -1.78 -21.13
CA MET A 1 -63.34 -2.85 -21.56
C MET A 1 -61.96 -2.22 -21.59
N THR A 2 -60.97 -2.50 -20.74
CA THR A 2 -60.72 -3.59 -19.78
C THR A 2 -59.96 -2.95 -18.60
N THR A 3 -60.47 -3.23 -17.41
CA THR A 3 -60.02 -2.94 -16.03
C THR A 3 -58.60 -2.44 -15.78
N LEU A 4 -58.52 -1.19 -15.29
CA LEU A 4 -57.49 -0.67 -14.38
C LEU A 4 -57.42 -1.52 -13.10
N GLN A 5 -56.24 -2.06 -12.77
CA GLN A 5 -55.95 -2.54 -11.41
C GLN A 5 -55.02 -1.57 -10.68
N LYS A 6 -55.57 -0.95 -9.64
CA LYS A 6 -54.91 -0.20 -8.57
C LYS A 6 -53.80 -1.07 -7.96
N ARG A 7 -52.52 -0.73 -8.16
CA ARG A 7 -51.45 -1.21 -7.27
C ARG A 7 -51.50 -0.42 -5.98
N THR A 8 -51.76 -1.14 -4.90
CA THR A 8 -51.80 -0.69 -3.52
C THR A 8 -50.47 -0.06 -3.11
N SER A 9 -50.57 1.09 -2.46
CA SER A 9 -49.50 1.75 -1.72
C SER A 9 -48.93 0.82 -0.65
N ILE A 10 -47.64 0.53 -0.72
CA ILE A 10 -46.89 -0.09 0.38
C ILE A 10 -46.61 1.01 1.41
N PRO A 11 -46.96 0.83 2.70
CA PRO A 11 -46.63 1.81 3.73
C PRO A 11 -45.12 1.79 4.02
N LEU A 12 -44.52 2.98 4.17
CA LEU A 12 -43.21 3.16 4.77
C LEU A 12 -43.30 2.78 6.26
N ALA A 13 -43.04 1.52 6.60
CA ALA A 13 -42.79 1.09 7.96
C ALA A 13 -41.27 0.95 8.15
N LEU A 14 -40.70 1.78 9.03
CA LEU A 14 -39.34 1.57 9.54
C LEU A 14 -39.31 0.19 10.26
N PRO A 15 -38.38 -0.72 9.90
CA PRO A 15 -38.28 -1.99 10.59
C PRO A 15 -37.66 -1.79 11.97
N THR A 16 -38.43 -2.08 13.02
CA THR A 16 -38.03 -2.03 14.44
C THR A 16 -37.27 -3.27 14.91
N SER A 17 -36.77 -4.11 14.00
CA SER A 17 -35.90 -5.23 14.37
C SER A 17 -34.77 -5.44 13.37
N LEU A 18 -33.57 -5.63 13.91
CA LEU A 18 -32.38 -6.00 13.15
C LEU A 18 -32.62 -7.39 12.52
N PRO A 19 -32.34 -7.60 11.21
CA PRO A 19 -32.58 -8.88 10.56
C PRO A 19 -31.68 -9.98 11.16
N PRO A 20 -32.14 -11.24 11.11
CA PRO A 20 -31.44 -12.37 11.72
C PRO A 20 -30.01 -12.54 11.16
N LYS A 21 -29.10 -13.04 12.00
CA LYS A 21 -27.66 -13.18 11.73
C LYS A 21 -27.37 -13.99 10.45
N SER A 22 -28.26 -14.90 10.06
CA SER A 22 -28.17 -15.71 8.84
C SER A 22 -28.36 -14.91 7.55
N GLU A 23 -29.26 -13.93 7.52
CA GLU A 23 -29.45 -13.05 6.35
C GLU A 23 -28.33 -12.02 6.24
N ARG A 24 -27.73 -11.57 7.36
CA ARG A 24 -26.50 -10.77 7.34
C ARG A 24 -25.31 -11.54 6.81
N LEU A 25 -25.15 -12.80 7.21
CA LEU A 25 -24.11 -13.66 6.69
C LEU A 25 -24.34 -13.99 5.19
N GLN A 26 -25.59 -14.16 4.74
CA GLN A 26 -25.90 -14.37 3.32
C GLN A 26 -25.73 -13.10 2.47
N SER A 27 -26.07 -11.92 2.97
CA SER A 27 -25.83 -10.64 2.28
C SER A 27 -24.36 -10.24 2.26
N LEU A 28 -23.58 -10.62 3.28
CA LEU A 28 -22.11 -10.54 3.28
C LEU A 28 -21.48 -11.60 2.35
N ALA A 29 -22.07 -12.79 2.24
CA ALA A 29 -21.59 -13.87 1.37
C ALA A 29 -21.80 -13.63 -0.14
N ILE A 30 -22.64 -12.66 -0.54
CA ILE A 30 -22.89 -12.32 -1.96
C ILE A 30 -21.79 -11.40 -2.55
N ARG A 31 -20.85 -10.90 -1.73
CA ARG A 31 -19.63 -10.20 -2.19
C ARG A 31 -18.43 -11.14 -2.35
N GLN A 32 -18.64 -12.35 -2.88
CA GLN A 32 -17.51 -13.19 -3.27
C GLN A 32 -16.91 -12.63 -4.56
N ASP A 33 -15.73 -12.04 -4.44
CA ASP A 33 -14.83 -11.74 -5.55
C ASP A 33 -14.77 -12.95 -6.48
N ARG A 34 -15.06 -12.75 -7.76
CA ARG A 34 -14.96 -13.80 -8.77
C ARG A 34 -13.54 -13.82 -9.31
N TRP A 35 -12.91 -14.98 -9.34
CA TRP A 35 -11.51 -15.14 -9.71
C TRP A 35 -11.34 -15.83 -11.06
N THR A 36 -10.26 -15.51 -11.77
CA THR A 36 -9.86 -16.15 -13.02
C THR A 36 -8.36 -16.32 -13.09
N LYS A 37 -7.90 -17.40 -13.73
CA LYS A 37 -6.48 -17.54 -14.09
C LYS A 37 -6.10 -16.52 -15.16
N TYR A 38 -4.83 -16.13 -15.18
CA TYR A 38 -4.33 -15.27 -16.25
C TYR A 38 -4.40 -16.00 -17.60
N THR A 39 -5.14 -15.39 -18.51
CA THR A 39 -5.11 -15.72 -19.94
C THR A 39 -4.81 -14.45 -20.71
N ILE A 40 -4.28 -14.63 -21.92
CA ILE A 40 -4.05 -13.51 -22.85
C ILE A 40 -5.39 -12.80 -23.08
N PRO A 41 -5.44 -11.47 -22.91
CA PRO A 41 -6.65 -10.71 -23.15
C PRO A 41 -7.11 -10.85 -24.61
N ASN A 42 -8.43 -10.94 -24.80
CA ASN A 42 -9.06 -10.79 -26.11
C ASN A 42 -9.98 -9.56 -26.05
N VAL A 43 -9.38 -8.39 -26.25
CA VAL A 43 -10.08 -7.10 -26.23
C VAL A 43 -10.58 -6.79 -27.63
N ASP A 44 -11.88 -6.51 -27.77
CA ASP A 44 -12.52 -6.11 -29.03
C ASP A 44 -12.24 -4.64 -29.33
N ALA A 45 -11.53 -4.38 -30.45
CA ALA A 45 -11.21 -3.03 -30.89
C ALA A 45 -12.45 -2.18 -31.15
N GLU A 46 -13.50 -2.75 -31.72
CA GLU A 46 -14.72 -2.02 -32.05
C GLU A 46 -15.50 -1.64 -30.79
N ALA A 47 -15.52 -2.50 -29.77
CA ALA A 47 -16.11 -2.16 -28.48
C ALA A 47 -15.37 -1.02 -27.76
N VAL A 48 -14.04 -0.97 -27.86
CA VAL A 48 -13.25 0.13 -27.30
C VAL A 48 -13.49 1.42 -28.09
N CYS A 49 -13.51 1.38 -29.42
CA CYS A 49 -13.82 2.55 -30.25
C CYS A 49 -15.24 3.10 -29.95
N ARG A 50 -16.23 2.24 -29.71
CA ARG A 50 -17.56 2.66 -29.22
C ARG A 50 -17.48 3.33 -27.85
N ALA A 51 -16.62 2.85 -26.95
CA ALA A 51 -16.42 3.47 -25.63
C ALA A 51 -15.72 4.84 -25.71
N VAL A 52 -14.89 5.10 -26.72
CA VAL A 52 -14.27 6.43 -26.96
C VAL A 52 -15.31 7.52 -27.25
N THR A 53 -16.40 7.15 -27.94
CA THR A 53 -17.51 8.03 -28.34
C THR A 53 -18.72 7.91 -27.41
N LEU A 54 -18.54 7.35 -26.22
CA LEU A 54 -19.61 7.09 -25.24
C LEU A 54 -20.36 8.36 -24.78
N HIS A 55 -19.73 9.53 -24.90
CA HIS A 55 -20.37 10.82 -24.66
C HIS A 55 -21.49 11.14 -25.68
N LYS A 56 -21.44 10.59 -26.91
CA LYS A 56 -22.47 10.78 -27.94
C LYS A 56 -23.75 9.99 -27.63
N ALA A 57 -23.60 8.81 -27.03
CA ALA A 57 -24.71 7.93 -26.69
C ALA A 57 -24.35 7.05 -25.48
N PHE A 58 -24.74 7.47 -24.28
CA PHE A 58 -24.50 6.71 -23.05
C PHE A 58 -25.73 5.90 -22.65
N GLU A 59 -25.61 4.57 -22.66
CA GLU A 59 -26.67 3.69 -22.19
C GLU A 59 -26.66 3.58 -20.66
N LEU A 60 -27.65 4.21 -20.00
CA LEU A 60 -27.78 4.16 -18.54
C LEU A 60 -28.30 2.79 -18.07
N GLN A 61 -29.34 2.32 -18.76
CA GLN A 61 -30.07 1.07 -18.55
C GLN A 61 -30.51 0.54 -19.91
N GLU A 62 -30.85 -0.75 -19.98
CA GLU A 62 -31.25 -1.38 -21.23
C GLU A 62 -32.39 -0.60 -21.91
N GLY A 63 -32.12 -0.12 -23.13
CA GLY A 63 -33.07 0.69 -23.91
C GLY A 63 -33.21 2.16 -23.50
N TYR A 64 -32.41 2.64 -22.54
CA TYR A 64 -32.37 4.05 -22.14
C TYR A 64 -31.00 4.68 -22.42
N VAL A 65 -30.92 5.44 -23.51
CA VAL A 65 -29.71 6.12 -23.98
C VAL A 65 -29.84 7.62 -23.73
N ILE A 66 -28.80 8.20 -23.13
CA ILE A 66 -28.65 9.64 -22.95
C ILE A 66 -27.71 10.15 -24.05
N PRO A 67 -28.21 10.95 -25.02
CA PRO A 67 -27.37 11.52 -26.06
C PRO A 67 -26.68 12.81 -25.59
N ASP A 68 -25.64 13.20 -26.32
CA ASP A 68 -24.98 14.52 -26.27
C ASP A 68 -24.50 14.94 -24.86
N LEU A 69 -23.74 14.05 -24.22
CA LEU A 69 -23.06 14.34 -22.96
C LEU A 69 -21.72 15.06 -23.19
N PRO A 70 -21.24 15.86 -22.22
CA PRO A 70 -19.94 16.50 -22.31
C PRO A 70 -18.80 15.49 -22.41
N LYS A 71 -17.87 15.72 -23.33
CA LYS A 71 -16.67 14.89 -23.50
C LYS A 71 -15.62 15.23 -22.45
N PHE A 72 -15.01 14.19 -21.89
CA PHE A 72 -13.80 14.30 -21.09
C PHE A 72 -12.58 14.27 -22.01
N SER A 73 -11.54 15.04 -21.68
CA SER A 73 -10.35 15.21 -22.53
C SER A 73 -10.70 15.69 -23.94
N ASP A 74 -11.44 16.80 -24.03
CA ASP A 74 -11.73 17.46 -25.31
C ASP A 74 -10.44 17.99 -25.96
N LEU A 75 -10.26 17.66 -27.24
CA LEU A 75 -9.17 18.13 -28.10
C LEU A 75 -9.52 19.43 -28.84
N THR A 76 -10.80 19.69 -29.09
CA THR A 76 -11.27 20.81 -29.94
C THR A 76 -11.03 22.19 -29.33
N SER A 77 -10.74 22.25 -28.03
CA SER A 77 -10.31 23.48 -27.37
C SER A 77 -8.84 23.81 -27.61
N TYR A 78 -8.07 22.92 -28.26
CA TYR A 78 -6.62 23.04 -28.42
C TYR A 78 -6.25 22.95 -29.90
N GLY A 79 -5.85 24.09 -30.47
CA GLY A 79 -5.59 24.23 -31.91
C GLY A 79 -6.85 24.23 -32.77
N ASP A 80 -6.69 24.32 -34.09
CA ASP A 80 -7.79 24.37 -35.06
C ASP A 80 -8.35 22.97 -35.40
N LEU A 81 -8.56 22.12 -34.38
CA LEU A 81 -9.04 20.74 -34.55
C LEU A 81 -10.57 20.68 -34.61
N LYS A 82 -11.11 19.98 -35.60
CA LYS A 82 -12.55 19.69 -35.69
C LYS A 82 -12.90 18.45 -34.85
N GLU A 83 -14.19 18.29 -34.54
CA GLU A 83 -14.67 17.10 -33.80
C GLU A 83 -14.34 15.79 -34.52
N GLU A 84 -14.36 15.78 -35.86
CA GLU A 84 -13.95 14.63 -36.67
C GLU A 84 -12.47 14.25 -36.47
N ASP A 85 -11.60 15.26 -36.28
CA ASP A 85 -10.18 15.05 -36.02
C ASP A 85 -9.95 14.53 -34.58
N ASP A 86 -10.69 15.05 -33.60
CA ASP A 86 -10.69 14.59 -32.19
C ASP A 86 -11.03 13.09 -32.12
N ASP A 87 -12.14 12.68 -32.70
CA ASP A 87 -12.58 11.28 -32.69
C ASP A 87 -11.58 10.37 -33.42
N LYS A 88 -11.08 10.81 -34.59
CA LYS A 88 -10.12 10.03 -35.37
C LYS A 88 -8.80 9.81 -34.62
N LEU A 89 -8.28 10.84 -33.96
CA LEU A 89 -7.05 10.73 -33.16
C LEU A 89 -7.26 9.79 -31.96
N CYS A 90 -8.39 9.93 -31.26
CA CYS A 90 -8.72 9.06 -30.13
C CYS A 90 -8.92 7.59 -30.56
N GLU A 91 -9.55 7.35 -31.72
CA GLU A 91 -9.70 6.01 -32.28
C GLU A 91 -8.36 5.37 -32.67
N LEU A 92 -7.43 6.13 -33.25
CA LEU A 92 -6.10 5.63 -33.58
C LEU A 92 -5.34 5.18 -32.32
N GLU A 93 -5.42 5.96 -31.24
CA GLU A 93 -4.85 5.57 -29.94
C GLU A 93 -5.54 4.34 -29.35
N ALA A 94 -6.87 4.25 -29.43
CA ALA A 94 -7.61 3.08 -28.97
C ALA A 94 -7.19 1.81 -29.70
N ARG A 95 -7.10 1.85 -31.04
CA ARG A 95 -6.64 0.71 -31.86
C ARG A 95 -5.20 0.29 -31.52
N ARG A 96 -4.30 1.26 -31.33
CA ARG A 96 -2.91 0.99 -30.88
C ARG A 96 -2.89 0.27 -29.52
N LEU A 97 -3.66 0.76 -28.55
CA LEU A 97 -3.70 0.16 -27.21
C LEU A 97 -4.33 -1.23 -27.22
N VAL A 98 -5.35 -1.48 -28.05
CA VAL A 98 -5.96 -2.82 -28.20
C VAL A 98 -4.99 -3.80 -28.86
N GLN A 99 -4.25 -3.36 -29.88
CA GLN A 99 -3.19 -4.18 -30.49
C GLN A 99 -2.14 -4.59 -29.44
N ILE A 100 -1.73 -3.65 -28.59
CA ILE A 100 -0.81 -3.93 -27.49
C ILE A 100 -1.45 -4.87 -26.48
N ALA A 101 -2.70 -4.62 -26.06
CA ALA A 101 -3.44 -5.43 -25.09
C ALA A 101 -3.45 -6.92 -25.46
N ASN A 102 -3.70 -7.21 -26.74
CA ASN A 102 -3.82 -8.56 -27.29
C ASN A 102 -2.47 -9.21 -27.64
N SER A 103 -1.36 -8.46 -27.65
CA SER A 103 -0.03 -9.02 -27.96
C SER A 103 0.60 -9.77 -26.77
N GLU A 104 1.33 -10.85 -27.01
CA GLU A 104 2.18 -11.50 -25.99
C GLU A 104 3.57 -10.88 -25.85
N THR A 105 3.97 -10.02 -26.81
CA THR A 105 5.31 -9.46 -26.86
C THR A 105 5.60 -8.57 -25.66
N ALA A 106 6.81 -8.69 -25.11
CA ALA A 106 7.31 -7.75 -24.11
C ALA A 106 7.27 -6.32 -24.69
N ILE A 107 6.77 -5.38 -23.88
CA ILE A 107 6.63 -3.98 -24.30
C ILE A 107 8.02 -3.36 -24.34
N ARG A 108 8.33 -2.65 -25.42
CA ARG A 108 9.60 -1.93 -25.58
C ARG A 108 9.35 -0.44 -25.75
N PHE A 109 10.30 0.35 -25.26
CA PHE A 109 10.35 1.75 -25.61
C PHE A 109 10.84 1.90 -27.06
N GLU A 110 10.08 2.59 -27.88
CA GLU A 110 10.42 2.82 -29.29
C GLU A 110 11.45 3.95 -29.41
N GLY A 111 12.56 3.70 -30.12
CA GLY A 111 13.61 4.70 -30.36
C GLY A 111 14.96 4.09 -30.69
N SER A 112 15.88 4.89 -31.24
CA SER A 112 17.28 4.52 -31.43
C SER A 112 18.07 4.72 -30.13
N ASP A 113 19.18 4.00 -29.92
CA ASP A 113 20.00 4.14 -28.70
C ASP A 113 20.65 5.54 -28.52
N SER A 114 20.66 6.36 -29.58
CA SER A 114 21.02 7.77 -29.49
C SER A 114 19.99 8.64 -28.76
N MET A 115 18.75 8.15 -28.62
CA MET A 115 17.62 8.86 -28.03
C MET A 115 17.87 9.11 -26.54
N LEU A 116 17.81 10.39 -26.14
CA LEU A 116 18.18 10.91 -24.81
C LEU A 116 19.65 10.70 -24.40
N GLY A 117 20.38 9.80 -25.05
CA GLY A 117 21.82 9.61 -24.93
C GLY A 117 22.21 8.49 -23.94
N PRO A 118 23.47 8.48 -23.47
CA PRO A 118 23.95 7.51 -22.50
C PRO A 118 23.29 7.67 -21.13
N ALA A 119 23.38 6.64 -20.29
CA ALA A 119 22.88 6.62 -18.91
C ALA A 119 23.82 7.39 -17.95
N ASP A 120 24.00 8.67 -18.22
CA ASP A 120 24.81 9.61 -17.42
C ASP A 120 23.93 10.73 -16.81
N ALA A 121 24.54 11.63 -16.04
CA ALA A 121 23.88 12.81 -15.49
C ALA A 121 23.06 13.61 -16.52
N ARG A 122 23.55 13.76 -17.75
CA ARG A 122 22.87 14.53 -18.80
C ARG A 122 21.65 13.77 -19.33
N GLY A 123 21.77 12.47 -19.56
CA GLY A 123 20.65 11.61 -19.96
C GLY A 123 19.53 11.61 -18.91
N TYR A 124 19.89 11.47 -17.64
CA TYR A 124 18.95 11.54 -16.53
C TYR A 124 18.33 12.93 -16.33
N PHE A 125 19.08 14.00 -16.57
CA PHE A 125 18.55 15.37 -16.56
C PHE A 125 17.55 15.61 -17.68
N ARG A 126 17.82 15.13 -18.91
CA ARG A 126 16.87 15.16 -20.02
C ARG A 126 15.59 14.38 -19.70
N LEU A 127 15.72 13.21 -19.06
CA LEU A 127 14.58 12.42 -18.62
C LEU A 127 13.75 13.13 -17.54
N HIS A 128 14.42 13.80 -16.58
CA HIS A 128 13.75 14.61 -15.57
C HIS A 128 12.88 15.70 -16.23
N TRP A 129 13.45 16.45 -17.18
CA TRP A 129 12.73 17.51 -17.91
C TRP A 129 11.56 16.98 -18.73
N LEU A 130 11.76 15.88 -19.45
CA LEU A 130 10.69 15.22 -20.18
C LEU A 130 9.56 14.78 -19.22
N GLY A 131 9.92 14.24 -18.07
CA GLY A 131 8.96 13.87 -17.01
C GLY A 131 8.15 15.06 -16.52
N GLN A 132 8.80 16.20 -16.22
CA GLN A 132 8.10 17.43 -15.80
C GLN A 132 7.11 17.93 -16.85
N ARG A 133 7.48 17.93 -18.14
CA ARG A 133 6.59 18.35 -19.24
C ARG A 133 5.39 17.42 -19.40
N LEU A 134 5.59 16.11 -19.22
CA LEU A 134 4.51 15.13 -19.24
C LEU A 134 3.56 15.28 -18.04
N ILE A 135 4.11 15.58 -16.85
CA ILE A 135 3.30 15.89 -15.66
C ILE A 135 2.46 17.15 -15.89
N GLN A 136 3.04 18.22 -16.45
CA GLN A 136 2.31 19.44 -16.80
C GLN A 136 1.15 19.16 -17.77
N ALA A 137 1.38 18.37 -18.82
CA ALA A 137 0.32 17.95 -19.75
C ALA A 137 -0.81 17.16 -19.06
N LEU A 138 -0.47 16.29 -18.11
CA LEU A 138 -1.45 15.56 -17.30
C LEU A 138 -2.23 16.50 -16.37
N GLN A 139 -1.60 17.54 -15.82
CA GLN A 139 -2.32 18.56 -15.03
C GLN A 139 -3.33 19.33 -15.89
N ILE A 140 -3.00 19.65 -17.14
CA ILE A 140 -3.95 20.25 -18.11
C ILE A 140 -5.14 19.31 -18.33
N CYS A 141 -4.87 18.03 -18.62
CA CYS A 141 -5.92 17.02 -18.80
C CYS A 141 -6.83 16.93 -17.57
N LYS A 142 -6.25 16.96 -16.37
CA LYS A 142 -6.97 16.91 -15.09
C LYS A 142 -7.82 18.15 -14.87
N HIS A 143 -7.26 19.34 -15.13
CA HIS A 143 -7.94 20.60 -14.95
C HIS A 143 -9.18 20.68 -15.84
N ASP A 144 -9.06 20.32 -17.12
CA ASP A 144 -10.21 20.31 -18.04
C ASP A 144 -11.31 19.32 -17.62
N ALA A 145 -10.94 18.13 -17.14
CA ALA A 145 -11.93 17.18 -16.60
C ALA A 145 -12.67 17.75 -15.37
N LEU A 146 -11.95 18.46 -14.49
CA LEU A 146 -12.55 19.13 -13.34
C LEU A 146 -13.45 20.31 -13.75
N VAL A 147 -13.10 21.05 -14.81
CA VAL A 147 -13.97 22.09 -15.39
C VAL A 147 -15.28 21.48 -15.86
N VAL A 148 -15.25 20.37 -16.59
CA VAL A 148 -16.45 19.63 -17.02
C VAL A 148 -17.29 19.20 -15.81
N MET A 149 -16.65 18.68 -14.76
CA MET A 149 -17.34 18.23 -13.54
C MET A 149 -18.02 19.36 -12.77
N ILE A 150 -17.37 20.51 -12.63
CA ILE A 150 -17.93 21.66 -11.92
C ILE A 150 -19.10 22.26 -12.71
N GLU A 151 -18.98 22.36 -14.04
CA GLU A 151 -20.03 22.92 -14.89
C GLU A 151 -21.33 22.08 -14.89
N HIS A 152 -21.23 20.76 -14.70
CA HIS A 152 -22.37 19.85 -14.87
C HIS A 152 -22.89 19.17 -13.60
N ILE A 153 -22.05 19.00 -12.57
CA ILE A 153 -22.42 18.29 -11.33
C ILE A 153 -22.11 19.08 -10.05
N ASP A 154 -21.47 20.26 -10.16
CA ASP A 154 -21.04 21.08 -9.02
C ASP A 154 -20.31 20.26 -7.94
N ARG A 155 -19.33 19.47 -8.39
CA ARG A 155 -18.48 18.65 -7.52
C ARG A 155 -17.02 19.06 -7.67
N ASN A 156 -16.27 18.92 -6.57
CA ASN A 156 -14.81 18.93 -6.53
C ASN A 156 -14.11 20.30 -6.75
N LEU A 157 -14.70 21.39 -6.23
CA LEU A 157 -14.10 22.73 -6.21
C LEU A 157 -12.69 22.76 -5.60
N ARG A 158 -12.44 21.97 -4.56
CA ARG A 158 -11.10 21.86 -3.93
C ARG A 158 -10.08 21.25 -4.89
N GLY A 159 -10.45 20.19 -5.61
CA GLY A 159 -9.60 19.55 -6.61
C GLY A 159 -9.27 20.48 -7.77
N TYR A 160 -10.26 21.28 -8.21
CA TYR A 160 -10.07 22.32 -9.22
C TYR A 160 -9.06 23.37 -8.77
N ALA A 161 -9.28 23.99 -7.60
CA ALA A 161 -8.38 25.03 -7.08
C ALA A 161 -6.94 24.51 -6.91
N GLY A 162 -6.76 23.33 -6.33
CA GLY A 162 -5.43 22.75 -6.16
C GLY A 162 -4.77 22.29 -7.47
N THR A 163 -5.53 22.00 -8.52
CA THR A 163 -4.96 21.71 -9.85
C THR A 163 -4.58 22.99 -10.58
N GLN A 164 -5.40 24.03 -10.45
CA GLN A 164 -5.10 25.38 -10.97
C GLN A 164 -3.83 25.94 -10.32
N GLU A 165 -3.68 25.81 -9.00
CA GLU A 165 -2.47 26.22 -8.27
C GLU A 165 -1.22 25.50 -8.79
N ARG A 166 -1.31 24.18 -9.02
CA ARG A 166 -0.21 23.40 -9.61
C ARG A 166 0.16 23.83 -11.03
N LEU A 167 -0.82 24.17 -11.86
CA LEU A 167 -0.57 24.70 -13.21
C LEU A 167 0.16 26.05 -13.14
N LEU A 168 -0.30 26.95 -12.26
CA LEU A 168 0.31 28.26 -12.06
C LEU A 168 1.71 28.18 -11.44
N ALA A 169 2.02 27.14 -10.66
CA ALA A 169 3.34 26.94 -10.07
C ALA A 169 4.47 26.77 -11.10
N TYR A 170 4.13 26.41 -12.35
CA TYR A 170 5.10 26.32 -13.46
C TYR A 170 5.50 27.68 -14.03
N PHE A 171 4.78 28.75 -13.70
CA PHE A 171 5.01 30.10 -14.21
C PHE A 171 5.42 31.03 -13.09
N ASP A 172 6.24 32.01 -13.43
CA ASP A 172 6.66 33.03 -12.49
C ASP A 172 5.54 34.06 -12.32
N PRO A 173 5.08 34.34 -11.09
CA PRO A 173 3.95 35.22 -10.86
C PRO A 173 4.25 36.69 -11.19
N ALA A 174 5.52 37.09 -11.27
CA ALA A 174 5.91 38.47 -11.57
C ALA A 174 6.13 38.70 -13.06
N THR A 175 6.69 37.72 -13.78
CA THR A 175 7.04 37.85 -15.20
C THR A 175 6.06 37.13 -16.14
N GLY A 176 5.34 36.12 -15.65
CA GLY A 176 4.51 35.23 -16.47
C GLY A 176 5.33 34.20 -17.25
N ASP A 177 6.66 34.25 -17.16
CA ASP A 177 7.56 33.34 -17.85
C ASP A 177 7.55 31.95 -17.21
N GLU A 178 7.80 30.92 -18.00
CA GLU A 178 7.86 29.56 -17.51
C GLU A 178 9.12 29.35 -16.64
N ARG A 179 8.92 29.11 -15.33
CA ARG A 179 9.97 28.86 -14.32
C ARG A 179 10.85 27.66 -14.68
N PHE A 180 10.24 26.69 -15.34
CA PHE A 180 10.82 25.39 -15.64
C PHE A 180 10.91 25.20 -17.16
N SER A 181 11.31 26.24 -17.90
CA SER A 181 11.53 26.15 -19.35
C SER A 181 12.68 25.20 -19.73
N GLY A 182 13.56 24.87 -18.75
CA GLY A 182 14.72 23.99 -18.92
C GLY A 182 15.74 24.52 -19.93
N PRO A 183 16.97 24.02 -19.96
CA PRO A 183 17.83 24.27 -21.12
C PRO A 183 17.17 23.59 -22.33
N LEU A 184 16.88 24.40 -23.36
CA LEU A 184 16.38 24.09 -24.71
C LEU A 184 17.21 23.02 -25.48
N LEU A 185 17.67 21.94 -24.86
CA LEU A 185 18.56 20.96 -25.48
C LEU A 185 17.83 19.96 -26.39
N LEU A 186 16.49 19.96 -26.37
CA LEU A 186 15.64 19.15 -27.24
C LEU A 186 14.59 20.09 -27.86
N GLN A 187 14.87 20.64 -29.03
CA GLN A 187 13.92 21.45 -29.81
C GLN A 187 13.64 20.80 -31.17
N GLY A 188 12.49 21.15 -31.75
CA GLY A 188 12.11 20.68 -33.08
C GLY A 188 11.50 19.28 -33.11
N GLU A 189 11.50 18.64 -34.28
CA GLU A 189 10.82 17.37 -34.52
C GLU A 189 11.31 16.21 -33.65
N GLU A 190 12.60 16.17 -33.30
CA GLU A 190 13.15 15.09 -32.47
C GLU A 190 12.54 15.07 -31.08
N TYR A 191 12.37 16.23 -30.45
CA TYR A 191 11.73 16.34 -29.14
C TYR A 191 10.29 15.81 -29.18
N GLN A 192 9.52 16.19 -30.19
CA GLN A 192 8.13 15.74 -30.35
C GLN A 192 8.05 14.22 -30.53
N ARG A 193 8.95 13.62 -31.31
CA ARG A 193 9.04 12.16 -31.44
C ARG A 193 9.33 11.50 -30.10
N TYR A 194 10.25 12.05 -29.31
CA TYR A 194 10.60 11.53 -28.00
C TYR A 194 9.45 11.63 -26.99
N TYR A 195 8.76 12.77 -27.00
CA TYR A 195 7.58 13.00 -26.19
C TYR A 195 6.47 12.00 -26.53
N HIS A 196 6.14 11.85 -27.82
CA HIS A 196 5.12 10.89 -28.27
C HIS A 196 5.48 9.44 -27.95
N ALA A 197 6.75 9.04 -28.11
CA ALA A 197 7.23 7.71 -27.76
C ALA A 197 7.07 7.42 -26.26
N MET A 198 7.34 8.40 -25.39
CA MET A 198 7.14 8.26 -23.94
C MET A 198 5.67 8.13 -23.58
N VAL A 199 4.78 8.93 -24.17
CA VAL A 199 3.32 8.79 -23.99
C VAL A 199 2.85 7.40 -24.44
N ASN A 200 3.30 6.94 -25.61
CA ASN A 200 2.97 5.62 -26.14
C ASN A 200 3.36 4.51 -25.19
N TYR A 201 4.57 4.60 -24.63
CA TYR A 201 5.13 3.58 -23.77
C TYR A 201 4.47 3.56 -22.39
N LEU A 202 4.27 4.71 -21.75
CA LEU A 202 3.55 4.82 -20.46
C LEU A 202 2.15 4.23 -20.55
N THR A 203 1.39 4.60 -21.58
CA THR A 203 0.02 4.12 -21.78
C THR A 203 -0.04 2.63 -22.13
N ALA A 204 0.94 2.11 -22.87
CA ALA A 204 1.08 0.69 -23.15
C ALA A 204 1.34 -0.15 -21.91
N VAL A 205 2.28 0.28 -21.06
CA VAL A 205 2.62 -0.39 -19.80
C VAL A 205 1.42 -0.37 -18.85
N LEU A 206 0.75 0.77 -18.71
CA LEU A 206 -0.46 0.90 -17.89
C LEU A 206 -1.55 -0.10 -18.31
N VAL A 207 -1.85 -0.19 -19.61
CA VAL A 207 -2.85 -1.15 -20.12
C VAL A 207 -2.46 -2.59 -19.79
N LYS A 208 -1.18 -2.95 -19.93
CA LYS A 208 -0.69 -4.31 -19.62
C LYS A 208 -0.80 -4.65 -18.15
N ILE A 209 -0.54 -3.69 -17.25
CA ILE A 209 -0.68 -3.91 -15.80
C ILE A 209 -2.16 -4.03 -15.41
N VAL A 210 -3.04 -3.17 -15.93
CA VAL A 210 -4.50 -3.28 -15.70
C VAL A 210 -5.02 -4.65 -16.15
N LEU A 211 -4.59 -5.09 -17.34
CA LEU A 211 -4.88 -6.42 -17.88
C LEU A 211 -4.12 -7.56 -17.20
N GLN A 212 -3.21 -7.30 -16.27
CA GLN A 212 -2.66 -8.36 -15.42
C GLN A 212 -3.47 -8.48 -14.11
N SER A 213 -4.21 -7.43 -13.72
CA SER A 213 -4.93 -7.35 -12.44
C SER A 213 -6.37 -7.86 -12.47
N PHE A 214 -7.17 -7.54 -13.50
CA PHE A 214 -8.58 -7.95 -13.57
C PHE A 214 -9.10 -8.08 -15.01
N ARG A 215 -10.30 -8.65 -15.18
CA ARG A 215 -11.04 -8.81 -16.43
C ARG A 215 -12.44 -8.24 -16.28
N SER A 216 -12.90 -7.54 -17.30
CA SER A 216 -14.28 -7.08 -17.45
C SER A 216 -14.48 -6.61 -18.89
N THR A 217 -15.61 -6.91 -19.51
CA THR A 217 -15.92 -6.38 -20.85
C THR A 217 -16.22 -4.89 -20.80
N TYR A 218 -16.97 -4.44 -19.79
CA TYR A 218 -17.32 -3.03 -19.63
C TYR A 218 -16.13 -2.19 -19.16
N TRP A 219 -15.54 -2.54 -18.01
CA TRP A 219 -14.55 -1.66 -17.36
C TRP A 219 -13.25 -1.58 -18.13
N ILE A 220 -12.77 -2.69 -18.72
CA ILE A 220 -11.54 -2.66 -19.52
C ILE A 220 -11.73 -1.79 -20.77
N ASN A 221 -12.87 -1.89 -21.45
CA ASN A 221 -13.13 -1.09 -22.65
C ASN A 221 -13.16 0.40 -22.31
N ASN A 222 -13.85 0.78 -21.23
CA ASN A 222 -13.91 2.17 -20.78
C ASN A 222 -12.55 2.68 -20.27
N ILE A 223 -11.76 1.87 -19.56
CA ILE A 223 -10.42 2.26 -19.12
C ILE A 223 -9.50 2.48 -20.33
N ILE A 224 -9.48 1.57 -21.30
CA ILE A 224 -8.66 1.74 -22.51
C ILE A 224 -9.11 2.97 -23.30
N ALA A 225 -10.42 3.21 -23.42
CA ALA A 225 -10.95 4.41 -24.07
C ALA A 225 -10.52 5.70 -23.37
N VAL A 226 -10.57 5.75 -22.03
CA VAL A 226 -10.10 6.90 -21.24
C VAL A 226 -8.59 7.10 -21.41
N ILE A 227 -7.80 6.03 -21.37
CA ILE A 227 -6.34 6.09 -21.63
C ILE A 227 -6.07 6.60 -23.04
N ALA A 228 -6.85 6.17 -24.05
CA ALA A 228 -6.72 6.64 -25.43
C ALA A 228 -7.00 8.14 -25.56
N ARG A 229 -8.09 8.64 -24.96
CA ARG A 229 -8.42 10.08 -24.98
C ARG A 229 -7.36 10.92 -24.26
N ILE A 230 -6.85 10.46 -23.11
CA ILE A 230 -5.76 11.13 -22.39
C ILE A 230 -4.47 11.11 -23.23
N SER A 231 -4.12 9.97 -23.84
CA SER A 231 -2.95 9.82 -24.72
C SER A 231 -2.99 10.81 -25.88
N ALA A 232 -4.12 10.88 -26.60
CA ALA A 232 -4.30 11.79 -27.72
C ALA A 232 -4.18 13.25 -27.27
N LYS A 233 -4.82 13.60 -26.15
CA LYS A 233 -4.75 14.95 -25.58
C LYS A 233 -3.35 15.35 -25.16
N MET A 234 -2.62 14.47 -24.46
CA MET A 234 -1.24 14.73 -24.07
C MET A 234 -0.35 15.05 -25.27
N LYS A 235 -0.52 14.34 -26.40
CA LYS A 235 0.26 14.59 -27.63
C LYS A 235 -0.08 15.93 -28.28
N VAL A 236 -1.35 16.34 -28.25
CA VAL A 236 -1.77 17.64 -28.80
C VAL A 236 -1.29 18.79 -27.91
N VAL A 237 -1.56 18.75 -26.60
CA VAL A 237 -1.15 19.84 -25.69
C VAL A 237 0.36 19.89 -25.47
N GLY A 238 1.06 18.75 -25.63
CA GLY A 238 2.51 18.65 -25.53
C GLY A 238 3.27 19.40 -26.62
N HIS A 239 2.60 19.78 -27.71
CA HIS A 239 3.19 20.59 -28.78
C HIS A 239 3.53 22.01 -28.30
N ASP A 240 2.62 22.64 -27.55
CA ASP A 240 2.78 23.98 -26.98
C ASP A 240 2.10 24.04 -25.60
N LEU A 241 2.88 23.67 -24.58
CA LEU A 241 2.40 23.59 -23.19
C LEU A 241 2.06 24.96 -22.58
N PRO A 242 2.84 26.03 -22.81
CA PRO A 242 2.46 27.37 -22.38
C PRO A 242 1.10 27.82 -22.93
N ALA A 243 0.90 27.75 -24.26
CA ALA A 243 -0.37 28.14 -24.87
C ALA A 243 -1.53 27.25 -24.39
N ALA A 244 -1.31 25.94 -24.27
CA ALA A 244 -2.32 25.03 -23.73
C ALA A 244 -2.65 25.33 -22.24
N THR A 245 -1.67 25.81 -21.45
CA THR A 245 -1.92 26.21 -20.07
C THR A 245 -2.76 27.47 -19.99
N GLU A 246 -2.47 28.47 -20.82
CA GLU A 246 -3.31 29.67 -20.91
C GLU A 246 -4.74 29.31 -21.32
N GLN A 247 -4.88 28.46 -22.34
CA GLN A 247 -6.18 28.02 -22.84
C GLN A 247 -7.00 27.25 -21.79
N THR A 248 -6.41 26.32 -21.03
CA THR A 248 -7.15 25.59 -19.97
C THR A 248 -7.60 26.52 -18.84
N LEU A 249 -6.77 27.50 -18.48
CA LEU A 249 -7.12 28.49 -17.45
C LEU A 249 -8.25 29.41 -17.93
N GLN A 250 -8.19 29.83 -19.20
CA GLN A 250 -9.26 30.60 -19.83
C GLN A 250 -10.57 29.80 -19.87
N ASN A 251 -10.53 28.53 -20.29
CA ASN A 251 -11.68 27.63 -20.27
C ASN A 251 -12.31 27.53 -18.87
N GLY A 252 -11.48 27.44 -17.82
CA GLY A 252 -11.94 27.42 -16.43
C GLY A 252 -12.55 28.75 -15.96
N SER A 253 -12.01 29.88 -16.40
CA SER A 253 -12.58 31.22 -16.15
C SER A 253 -13.94 31.39 -16.82
N ASP A 254 -14.04 30.97 -18.09
CA ASP A 254 -15.27 31.03 -18.87
C ASP A 254 -16.35 30.12 -18.29
N ALA A 255 -15.98 28.90 -17.87
CA ALA A 255 -16.89 27.98 -17.19
C ALA A 255 -17.44 28.59 -15.90
N ARG A 256 -16.59 29.17 -15.04
CA ARG A 256 -17.05 29.87 -13.83
C ARG A 256 -17.99 31.03 -14.16
N SER A 257 -17.69 31.80 -15.19
CA SER A 257 -18.55 32.88 -15.66
C SER A 257 -19.92 32.36 -16.14
N ARG A 258 -19.96 31.22 -16.83
CA ARG A 258 -21.22 30.56 -17.24
C ARG A 258 -22.02 30.07 -16.03
N ILE A 259 -21.37 29.43 -15.06
CA ILE A 259 -21.99 28.95 -13.82
C ILE A 259 -22.59 30.13 -13.04
N GLN A 260 -21.83 31.20 -12.80
CA GLN A 260 -22.30 32.39 -12.09
C GLN A 260 -23.53 33.01 -12.76
N LYS A 261 -23.53 33.11 -14.11
CA LYS A 261 -24.68 33.59 -14.89
C LYS A 261 -25.89 32.68 -14.71
N GLN A 262 -25.68 31.36 -14.69
CA GLN A 262 -26.76 30.38 -14.50
C GLN A 262 -27.32 30.43 -13.08
N GLU A 263 -26.49 30.53 -12.06
CA GLU A 263 -26.91 30.69 -10.67
C GLU A 263 -27.70 31.98 -10.46
N THR A 264 -27.24 33.09 -11.05
CA THR A 264 -27.96 34.37 -11.00
C THR A 264 -29.34 34.26 -11.66
N LYS A 265 -29.43 33.58 -12.81
CA LYS A 265 -30.72 33.29 -13.47
C LYS A 265 -31.60 32.42 -12.57
N ASN A 266 -31.07 31.36 -11.98
CA ASN A 266 -31.80 30.46 -11.11
C ASN A 266 -32.30 31.18 -9.84
N ALA A 267 -31.46 32.02 -9.22
CA ALA A 267 -31.82 32.83 -8.06
C ALA A 267 -32.98 33.80 -8.36
N ALA A 268 -33.01 34.38 -9.56
CA ALA A 268 -34.13 35.22 -10.00
C ALA A 268 -35.46 34.45 -10.11
N TYR A 269 -35.42 33.15 -10.42
CA TYR A 269 -36.62 32.29 -10.39
C TYR A 269 -37.09 31.99 -8.96
N TYR A 270 -36.17 31.79 -8.01
CA TYR A 270 -36.52 31.55 -6.61
C TYR A 270 -37.03 32.81 -5.89
N ALA A 271 -36.48 33.99 -6.21
CA ALA A 271 -36.88 35.26 -5.61
C ALA A 271 -38.32 35.69 -5.98
N ASN A 272 -38.83 35.27 -7.14
CA ASN A 272 -40.17 35.64 -7.63
C ASN A 272 -41.29 34.68 -7.20
N ASN A 273 -41.02 33.71 -6.32
CA ASN A 273 -42.06 32.86 -5.69
C ASN A 273 -42.03 33.01 -4.16
N PRO A 274 -42.66 34.06 -3.58
CA PRO A 274 -42.79 34.22 -2.13
C PRO A 274 -43.82 33.26 -1.51
N GLY A 275 -44.35 32.28 -2.24
CA GLY A 275 -45.42 31.42 -1.76
C GLY A 275 -45.44 30.06 -2.43
N PHE A 276 -44.74 29.08 -1.86
CA PHE A 276 -45.03 27.67 -2.08
C PHE A 276 -45.28 26.97 -0.75
N GLY A 277 -46.45 27.27 -0.18
CA GLY A 277 -47.31 26.20 0.31
C GLY A 277 -47.79 25.39 -0.90
N PHE A 278 -47.77 24.06 -0.76
CA PHE A 278 -48.20 23.11 -1.79
C PHE A 278 -49.56 23.50 -2.40
N ASN A 279 -49.58 23.92 -3.67
CA ASN A 279 -50.81 23.99 -4.45
C ASN A 279 -50.67 23.20 -5.76
N ARG A 280 -51.31 22.03 -5.78
CA ARG A 280 -51.54 21.20 -6.97
C ARG A 280 -52.53 21.95 -7.85
N ASN A 281 -52.07 22.64 -8.89
CA ASN A 281 -52.79 22.89 -10.17
C ASN A 281 -52.16 24.02 -10.97
N TYR A 282 -50.86 23.91 -11.26
CA TYR A 282 -50.33 24.52 -12.47
C TYR A 282 -50.11 23.39 -13.47
N LYS A 283 -50.60 23.58 -14.71
CA LYS A 283 -50.02 22.89 -15.87
C LYS A 283 -48.54 23.25 -15.86
N ALA A 284 -47.75 22.39 -15.24
CA ALA A 284 -46.33 22.54 -15.19
C ALA A 284 -45.86 22.61 -16.65
N ALA A 285 -45.38 23.78 -17.07
CA ALA A 285 -44.23 23.75 -17.95
C ALA A 285 -43.27 22.76 -17.29
N PRO A 286 -42.81 21.72 -18.01
CA PRO A 286 -42.00 20.69 -17.39
C PRO A 286 -40.89 21.44 -16.66
N PRO A 287 -40.69 21.17 -15.35
CA PRO A 287 -39.45 21.63 -14.73
C PRO A 287 -38.35 21.15 -15.68
N LEU A 288 -37.28 21.93 -15.87
CA LEU A 288 -36.05 21.40 -16.46
C LEU A 288 -35.59 20.26 -15.55
N GLN A 289 -36.22 19.10 -15.74
CA GLN A 289 -36.12 17.91 -14.94
C GLN A 289 -34.82 17.28 -15.39
N ASN A 290 -33.77 17.54 -14.60
CA ASN A 290 -32.75 16.56 -14.27
C ASN A 290 -32.19 15.73 -15.45
N ARG A 291 -31.63 16.36 -16.50
CA ARG A 291 -30.55 15.67 -17.24
C ARG A 291 -29.39 15.32 -16.29
N ALA A 292 -29.12 16.17 -15.30
CA ALA A 292 -28.12 15.94 -14.25
C ALA A 292 -28.37 14.67 -13.41
N GLY A 293 -29.62 14.38 -13.04
CA GLY A 293 -29.93 13.22 -12.19
C GLY A 293 -29.70 11.87 -12.88
N TYR A 294 -29.95 11.78 -14.18
CA TYR A 294 -29.73 10.56 -14.97
C TYR A 294 -28.30 10.47 -15.54
N ALA A 295 -27.67 11.60 -15.88
CA ALA A 295 -26.27 11.64 -16.32
C ALA A 295 -25.25 11.48 -15.18
N THR A 296 -25.68 11.55 -13.90
CA THR A 296 -24.78 11.44 -12.73
C THR A 296 -23.90 10.18 -12.78
N LYS A 297 -24.44 9.06 -13.30
CA LYS A 297 -23.66 7.82 -13.47
C LYS A 297 -22.50 8.03 -14.45
N TYR A 298 -22.76 8.59 -15.63
CA TYR A 298 -21.72 8.87 -16.63
C TYR A 298 -20.59 9.71 -16.04
N PHE A 299 -20.92 10.85 -15.44
CA PHE A 299 -19.91 11.74 -14.86
C PHE A 299 -19.17 11.08 -13.68
N SER A 300 -19.85 10.30 -12.84
CA SER A 300 -19.20 9.60 -11.73
C SER A 300 -18.23 8.51 -12.22
N GLU A 301 -18.59 7.78 -13.27
CA GLU A 301 -17.73 6.77 -13.88
C GLU A 301 -16.54 7.40 -14.62
N MET A 302 -16.79 8.45 -15.41
CA MET A 302 -15.73 9.18 -16.10
C MET A 302 -14.76 9.84 -15.12
N ASP A 303 -15.26 10.49 -14.07
CA ASP A 303 -14.44 11.09 -13.01
C ASP A 303 -13.60 10.03 -12.29
N LEU A 304 -14.19 8.87 -11.97
CA LEU A 304 -13.47 7.75 -11.36
C LEU A 304 -12.31 7.27 -12.25
N LEU A 305 -12.59 6.96 -13.52
CA LEU A 305 -11.60 6.39 -14.44
C LEU A 305 -10.53 7.42 -14.81
N HIS A 306 -10.94 8.64 -15.13
CA HIS A 306 -10.05 9.72 -15.57
C HIS A 306 -9.09 10.14 -14.46
N ASN A 307 -9.60 10.38 -13.24
CA ASN A 307 -8.75 10.71 -12.10
C ASN A 307 -7.78 9.56 -11.76
N ALA A 308 -8.23 8.31 -11.80
CA ALA A 308 -7.37 7.17 -11.49
C ALA A 308 -6.25 7.01 -12.50
N VAL A 309 -6.54 7.11 -13.81
CA VAL A 309 -5.54 7.02 -14.88
C VAL A 309 -4.52 8.16 -14.76
N ILE A 310 -4.97 9.40 -14.58
CA ILE A 310 -4.06 10.55 -14.41
C ILE A 310 -3.19 10.37 -13.17
N HIS A 311 -3.75 9.96 -12.05
CA HIS A 311 -2.99 9.76 -10.81
C HIS A 311 -1.92 8.69 -10.98
N MET A 312 -2.26 7.53 -11.55
CA MET A 312 -1.31 6.45 -11.84
C MET A 312 -0.18 6.89 -12.79
N LEU A 313 -0.49 7.68 -13.82
CA LEU A 313 0.52 8.21 -14.74
C LEU A 313 1.43 9.24 -14.05
N ILE A 314 0.88 10.16 -13.26
CA ILE A 314 1.67 11.12 -12.47
C ILE A 314 2.57 10.39 -11.48
N ASP A 315 2.03 9.43 -10.71
CA ASP A 315 2.81 8.64 -9.74
C ASP A 315 4.01 7.97 -10.41
N SER A 316 3.82 7.40 -11.60
CA SER A 316 4.89 6.76 -12.37
C SER A 316 5.94 7.76 -12.88
N LEU A 317 5.52 8.97 -13.28
CA LEU A 317 6.40 10.02 -13.79
C LEU A 317 7.19 10.72 -12.68
N SER A 318 6.64 10.80 -11.48
CA SER A 318 7.32 11.33 -10.29
C SER A 318 8.58 10.53 -9.94
N ALA A 319 8.64 9.24 -10.30
CA ALA A 319 9.87 8.44 -10.17
C ALA A 319 11.01 8.93 -11.09
N PHE A 320 10.70 9.69 -12.14
CA PHE A 320 11.68 10.23 -13.08
C PHE A 320 11.99 11.71 -12.84
N ALA A 321 11.00 12.47 -12.40
CA ALA A 321 11.10 13.88 -12.09
C ALA A 321 11.62 14.08 -10.65
N VAL A 322 12.94 14.17 -10.48
CA VAL A 322 13.58 14.53 -9.19
C VAL A 322 12.90 15.74 -8.54
N SER A 323 12.22 15.52 -7.42
CA SER A 323 11.54 16.54 -6.62
C SER A 323 12.43 17.10 -5.50
N ASN A 324 13.42 16.33 -5.06
CA ASN A 324 14.27 16.68 -3.93
C ASN A 324 15.47 17.53 -4.36
N HIS A 325 15.45 18.82 -4.02
CA HIS A 325 16.55 19.75 -4.24
C HIS A 325 17.81 19.45 -3.41
N LEU A 326 17.68 18.62 -2.37
CA LEU A 326 18.78 18.18 -1.50
C LEU A 326 19.39 16.83 -1.96
N ALA A 327 18.89 16.24 -3.04
CA ALA A 327 19.46 15.01 -3.58
C ALA A 327 20.88 15.27 -4.12
N PRO A 328 21.85 14.36 -3.90
CA PRO A 328 23.25 14.59 -4.23
C PRO A 328 23.52 14.67 -5.76
N GLY A 329 22.65 14.08 -6.59
CA GLY A 329 22.69 14.20 -8.05
C GLY A 329 21.50 13.51 -8.73
N VAL A 330 21.21 13.88 -9.97
CA VAL A 330 20.09 13.30 -10.75
C VAL A 330 20.40 11.86 -11.16
N ASP A 331 21.67 11.52 -11.40
CA ASP A 331 22.18 10.18 -11.72
C ASP A 331 22.82 9.48 -10.50
N GLU A 332 22.55 9.94 -9.29
CA GLU A 332 23.11 9.38 -8.05
C GLU A 332 22.00 8.87 -7.14
N PHE A 333 21.57 7.62 -7.37
CA PHE A 333 20.51 7.03 -6.57
C PHE A 333 20.54 5.50 -6.56
N GLU A 334 19.92 4.96 -5.53
CA GLU A 334 19.43 3.59 -5.47
C GLU A 334 17.90 3.63 -5.33
N SER A 335 17.24 2.67 -5.96
CA SER A 335 15.84 2.37 -5.69
C SER A 335 15.71 0.86 -5.53
N SER A 336 14.93 0.44 -4.54
CA SER A 336 14.74 -0.97 -4.25
C SER A 336 13.28 -1.30 -3.95
N ILE A 337 12.86 -2.47 -4.38
CA ILE A 337 11.53 -3.02 -4.14
C ILE A 337 11.72 -4.40 -3.54
N ALA A 338 10.97 -4.71 -2.50
CA ALA A 338 10.89 -6.05 -1.95
C ALA A 338 9.48 -6.42 -1.55
N LEU A 339 9.10 -7.64 -1.92
CA LEU A 339 7.90 -8.31 -1.45
C LEU A 339 8.32 -9.55 -0.70
N TYR A 340 7.90 -9.67 0.55
CA TYR A 340 8.24 -10.83 1.39
C TYR A 340 7.06 -11.21 2.27
N GLU A 341 7.10 -12.42 2.81
CA GLU A 341 6.04 -12.93 3.68
C GLU A 341 6.29 -12.60 5.16
N SER A 342 5.24 -12.18 5.87
CA SER A 342 5.22 -12.14 7.33
C SER A 342 5.08 -13.55 7.90
N PHE A 343 6.03 -13.99 8.72
CA PHE A 343 5.94 -15.29 9.40
C PHE A 343 4.81 -15.39 10.44
N ILE A 344 4.28 -14.25 10.87
CA ILE A 344 3.19 -14.19 11.86
C ILE A 344 1.83 -14.30 11.17
N THR A 345 1.55 -13.39 10.24
CA THR A 345 0.22 -13.29 9.60
C THR A 345 0.12 -14.04 8.28
N SER A 346 1.23 -14.53 7.72
CA SER A 346 1.30 -15.12 6.37
C SER A 346 0.83 -14.17 5.25
N GLU A 347 0.78 -12.88 5.56
CA GLU A 347 0.51 -11.79 4.61
C GLU A 347 1.79 -11.40 3.88
N GLN A 348 1.65 -10.95 2.64
CA GLN A 348 2.76 -10.33 1.93
C GLN A 348 2.94 -8.89 2.40
N ILE A 349 4.18 -8.47 2.57
CA ILE A 349 4.57 -7.11 2.89
C ILE A 349 5.37 -6.57 1.71
N LEU A 350 4.90 -5.47 1.15
CA LEU A 350 5.60 -4.69 0.15
C LEU A 350 6.40 -3.61 0.86
N LEU A 351 7.67 -3.48 0.51
CA LEU A 351 8.58 -2.42 0.95
C LEU A 351 9.26 -1.83 -0.28
N CYS A 352 9.18 -0.51 -0.43
CA CYS A 352 9.68 0.22 -1.59
C CYS A 352 10.53 1.40 -1.14
N GLU A 353 11.68 1.57 -1.78
CA GLU A 353 12.53 2.75 -1.73
C GLU A 353 12.50 3.42 -3.09
N GLN A 354 12.03 4.66 -3.11
CA GLN A 354 11.88 5.49 -4.29
C GLN A 354 13.18 6.26 -4.58
N ARG A 355 13.31 6.72 -5.82
CA ARG A 355 14.52 7.43 -6.29
C ARG A 355 14.81 8.72 -5.53
N ASP A 356 13.79 9.39 -5.00
CA ASP A 356 13.91 10.62 -4.20
C ASP A 356 14.31 10.36 -2.73
N GLY A 357 14.55 9.09 -2.39
CA GLY A 357 14.85 8.61 -1.04
C GLY A 357 13.60 8.24 -0.23
N GLY A 358 12.40 8.44 -0.77
CA GLY A 358 11.16 8.09 -0.07
C GLY A 358 11.05 6.58 0.20
N ILE A 359 10.68 6.18 1.41
CA ILE A 359 10.52 4.77 1.78
C ILE A 359 9.07 4.53 2.18
N GLY A 360 8.43 3.54 1.56
CA GLY A 360 7.05 3.18 1.83
C GLY A 360 6.79 1.69 1.96
N ALA A 361 5.75 1.33 2.68
CA ALA A 361 5.36 -0.05 2.94
C ALA A 361 3.85 -0.26 2.91
N ALA A 362 3.43 -1.47 2.56
CA ALA A 362 2.05 -1.93 2.61
C ALA A 362 1.98 -3.41 3.00
N SER A 363 0.89 -3.81 3.65
CA SER A 363 0.57 -5.22 3.92
C SER A 363 -0.85 -5.60 3.48
N GLU A 364 -1.61 -4.64 2.97
CA GLU A 364 -2.95 -4.87 2.42
C GLU A 364 -2.89 -5.82 1.21
N THR A 365 -3.79 -6.81 1.21
CA THR A 365 -3.83 -7.88 0.19
C THR A 365 -4.13 -7.34 -1.20
N GLY A 366 -4.97 -6.31 -1.31
CA GLY A 366 -5.29 -5.66 -2.58
C GLY A 366 -4.09 -4.97 -3.22
N VAL A 367 -3.30 -4.24 -2.41
CA VAL A 367 -2.08 -3.56 -2.85
C VAL A 367 -1.00 -4.56 -3.28
N THR A 368 -0.77 -5.61 -2.49
CA THR A 368 0.23 -6.65 -2.81
C THR A 368 -0.16 -7.47 -4.05
N ARG A 369 -1.46 -7.68 -4.29
CA ARG A 369 -1.97 -8.26 -5.54
C ARG A 369 -1.74 -7.34 -6.75
N ALA A 370 -2.08 -6.06 -6.64
CA ALA A 370 -1.82 -5.07 -7.70
C ALA A 370 -0.32 -4.95 -8.01
N PHE A 371 0.52 -4.97 -6.98
CA PHE A 371 1.97 -5.04 -7.09
C PHE A 371 2.41 -6.28 -7.87
N THR A 372 1.90 -7.46 -7.50
CA THR A 372 2.30 -8.73 -8.13
C THR A 372 1.95 -8.74 -9.62
N ALA A 373 0.79 -8.21 -9.98
CA ALA A 373 0.40 -8.00 -11.36
C ALA A 373 1.36 -7.05 -12.11
N GLY A 374 1.72 -5.91 -11.51
CA GLY A 374 2.70 -4.99 -12.09
C GLY A 374 4.09 -5.63 -12.26
N PHE A 375 4.53 -6.37 -11.25
CA PHE A 375 5.85 -7.00 -11.22
C PHE A 375 5.98 -8.16 -12.23
N GLU A 376 4.90 -8.87 -12.57
CA GLU A 376 4.93 -9.84 -13.67
C GLU A 376 5.17 -9.17 -15.04
N VAL A 377 4.65 -7.96 -15.24
CA VAL A 377 4.95 -7.15 -16.45
C VAL A 377 6.41 -6.71 -16.44
N CYS A 378 6.95 -6.35 -15.27
CA CYS A 378 8.37 -6.07 -15.10
C CYS A 378 9.25 -7.27 -15.48
N LEU A 379 8.98 -8.45 -14.92
CA LEU A 379 9.78 -9.66 -15.18
C LEU A 379 9.83 -10.00 -16.67
N ARG A 380 8.69 -9.96 -17.38
CA ARG A 380 8.65 -10.20 -18.83
C ARG A 380 9.49 -9.19 -19.62
N THR A 381 9.51 -7.94 -19.17
CA THR A 381 10.27 -6.86 -19.82
C THR A 381 11.77 -7.02 -19.56
N TRP A 382 12.17 -7.30 -18.32
CA TRP A 382 13.56 -7.46 -17.93
C TRP A 382 14.21 -8.72 -18.50
N GLU A 383 13.50 -9.84 -18.55
CA GLU A 383 13.98 -11.08 -19.20
C GLU A 383 14.12 -10.92 -20.72
N ALA A 384 13.31 -10.07 -21.36
CA ALA A 384 13.48 -9.73 -22.76
C ALA A 384 14.74 -8.86 -22.96
N LEU A 385 14.96 -7.87 -22.08
CA LEU A 385 16.15 -7.02 -22.09
C LEU A 385 17.44 -7.79 -21.83
N GLU A 386 17.44 -8.79 -20.95
CA GLU A 386 18.61 -9.61 -20.62
C GLU A 386 19.11 -10.43 -21.81
N LYS A 387 18.21 -10.86 -22.70
CA LYS A 387 18.54 -11.63 -23.92
C LYS A 387 19.16 -10.77 -25.03
N GLU A 388 19.08 -9.45 -24.92
CA GLU A 388 19.59 -8.54 -25.95
C GLU A 388 21.09 -8.28 -25.77
N PRO A 389 21.88 -8.25 -26.87
CA PRO A 389 23.31 -7.95 -26.78
C PRO A 389 23.55 -6.57 -26.15
N THR A 390 24.56 -6.48 -25.28
CA THR A 390 24.94 -5.23 -24.63
C THR A 390 26.18 -4.62 -25.29
N SER A 391 26.03 -3.44 -25.91
CA SER A 391 27.16 -2.60 -26.28
C SER A 391 27.49 -1.67 -25.11
N HIS A 392 28.44 -2.06 -24.26
CA HIS A 392 28.87 -1.24 -23.14
C HIS A 392 29.93 -0.23 -23.57
N THR A 393 29.65 1.07 -23.39
CA THR A 393 30.68 2.09 -23.22
C THR A 393 31.03 2.13 -21.73
N ASN A 394 32.30 1.94 -21.37
CA ASN A 394 32.76 1.66 -19.99
C ASN A 394 32.56 2.80 -18.94
N VAL A 395 31.85 3.89 -19.24
CA VAL A 395 31.93 5.13 -18.41
C VAL A 395 30.73 5.35 -17.48
N SER A 396 29.48 5.10 -17.92
CA SER A 396 28.28 5.33 -17.09
C SER A 396 27.18 4.32 -17.40
N TRP A 397 26.53 3.80 -16.36
CA TRP A 397 25.52 2.76 -16.51
C TRP A 397 24.52 2.73 -15.33
N THR A 398 23.37 2.12 -15.57
CA THR A 398 22.37 1.79 -14.56
C THR A 398 22.19 0.29 -14.49
N SER A 399 22.42 -0.32 -13.33
CA SER A 399 22.21 -1.75 -13.12
C SER A 399 20.81 -2.01 -12.60
N LEU A 400 20.20 -3.04 -13.14
CA LEU A 400 18.96 -3.62 -12.63
C LEU A 400 19.25 -5.08 -12.26
N LYS A 401 18.97 -5.45 -11.02
CA LYS A 401 19.07 -6.82 -10.52
C LYS A 401 17.73 -7.24 -9.95
N TRP A 402 17.24 -8.43 -10.30
CA TRP A 402 15.99 -8.95 -9.75
C TRP A 402 16.10 -10.41 -9.37
N ARG A 403 15.23 -10.79 -8.43
CA ARG A 403 14.99 -12.17 -8.02
C ARG A 403 13.53 -12.33 -7.65
N CYS A 404 12.92 -13.43 -8.04
CA CYS A 404 11.56 -13.78 -7.71
C CYS A 404 11.46 -15.29 -7.46
N SER A 405 10.85 -15.68 -6.34
CA SER A 405 10.51 -17.06 -6.00
C SER A 405 9.03 -17.13 -5.65
N TYR A 406 8.33 -18.14 -6.15
CA TYR A 406 6.92 -18.32 -5.86
C TYR A 406 6.72 -19.18 -4.61
N LEU A 407 5.64 -18.95 -3.89
CA LEU A 407 5.20 -19.75 -2.75
C LEU A 407 4.11 -20.73 -3.21
N ASP A 408 4.07 -21.92 -2.62
CA ASP A 408 2.91 -22.82 -2.72
C ASP A 408 1.81 -22.46 -1.70
N ASP A 409 0.74 -23.26 -1.67
CA ASP A 409 -0.43 -23.00 -0.83
C ASP A 409 -0.09 -23.21 0.67
N GLU A 410 0.93 -24.02 0.94
CA GLU A 410 1.51 -24.29 2.25
C GLU A 410 2.52 -23.19 2.71
N GLY A 411 2.84 -22.23 1.84
CA GLY A 411 3.79 -21.15 2.12
C GLY A 411 5.25 -21.59 2.07
N GLU A 412 5.54 -22.68 1.37
CA GLU A 412 6.88 -23.17 1.06
C GLU A 412 7.36 -22.63 -0.30
N LEU A 413 8.68 -22.48 -0.42
CA LEU A 413 9.30 -21.93 -1.63
C LEU A 413 9.29 -22.97 -2.75
N ARG A 414 8.77 -22.59 -3.91
CA ARG A 414 8.89 -23.40 -5.13
C ARG A 414 10.37 -23.46 -5.57
N PRO A 415 10.81 -24.61 -6.11
CA PRO A 415 12.23 -24.83 -6.42
C PRO A 415 12.77 -23.95 -7.54
N LYS A 416 11.93 -23.51 -8.48
CA LYS A 416 12.35 -22.64 -9.58
C LYS A 416 12.22 -21.17 -9.20
N SER A 417 13.35 -20.47 -9.15
CA SER A 417 13.40 -19.02 -9.00
C SER A 417 13.71 -18.34 -10.34
N ARG A 418 13.09 -17.19 -10.59
CA ARG A 418 13.42 -16.31 -11.72
C ARG A 418 14.40 -15.26 -11.23
N LYS A 419 15.55 -15.14 -11.87
CA LYS A 419 16.60 -14.17 -11.51
C LYS A 419 17.28 -13.66 -12.77
N GLY A 420 17.79 -12.44 -12.69
CA GLY A 420 18.58 -11.86 -13.76
C GLY A 420 19.24 -10.56 -13.33
N ALA A 421 20.18 -10.11 -14.15
CA ALA A 421 20.87 -8.85 -13.93
C ALA A 421 21.26 -8.23 -15.27
N VAL A 422 20.91 -6.96 -15.48
CA VAL A 422 21.31 -6.22 -16.68
C VAL A 422 22.01 -4.93 -16.30
N LYS A 423 23.03 -4.56 -17.07
CA LYS A 423 23.65 -3.22 -17.03
C LYS A 423 23.21 -2.43 -18.26
N LEU A 424 22.58 -1.29 -18.04
CA LEU A 424 21.94 -0.46 -19.04
C LEU A 424 22.81 0.79 -19.29
N GLY A 425 23.38 0.91 -20.49
CA GLY A 425 24.28 2.03 -20.84
C GLY A 425 23.60 3.20 -21.56
N PHE A 426 22.38 3.00 -22.06
CA PHE A 426 21.63 4.01 -22.84
C PHE A 426 20.26 4.26 -22.23
N MET A 427 19.77 5.50 -22.34
CA MET A 427 18.51 5.92 -21.76
C MET A 427 17.30 5.18 -22.33
N THR A 428 17.34 4.74 -23.59
CA THR A 428 16.30 3.88 -24.19
C THR A 428 16.06 2.60 -23.40
N ARG A 429 17.14 1.90 -23.05
CA ARG A 429 17.09 0.67 -22.27
C ARG A 429 16.78 0.94 -20.80
N VAL A 430 17.30 2.05 -20.25
CA VAL A 430 16.93 2.52 -18.90
C VAL A 430 15.42 2.72 -18.81
N ILE A 431 14.82 3.53 -19.69
CA ILE A 431 13.38 3.81 -19.71
C ILE A 431 12.58 2.51 -19.88
N THR A 432 13.00 1.62 -20.78
CA THR A 432 12.35 0.32 -20.98
C THR A 432 12.33 -0.52 -19.69
N ALA A 433 13.38 -0.45 -18.88
CA ALA A 433 13.44 -1.17 -17.62
C ALA A 433 12.68 -0.46 -16.49
N THR A 434 12.78 0.88 -16.42
CA THR A 434 12.38 1.65 -15.25
C THR A 434 10.93 2.10 -15.27
N VAL A 435 10.27 2.24 -16.43
CA VAL A 435 8.84 2.61 -16.47
C VAL A 435 7.95 1.52 -15.88
N PRO A 436 8.05 0.23 -16.28
CA PRO A 436 7.33 -0.84 -15.59
C PRO A 436 7.71 -0.91 -14.11
N TYR A 437 8.99 -0.74 -13.77
CA TYR A 437 9.46 -0.70 -12.39
C TYR A 437 8.73 0.39 -11.57
N ALA A 438 8.66 1.62 -12.08
CA ALA A 438 7.94 2.73 -11.44
C ALA A 438 6.43 2.46 -11.31
N MET A 439 5.83 1.83 -12.33
CA MET A 439 4.43 1.38 -12.30
C MET A 439 4.21 0.08 -11.49
N SER A 440 5.27 -0.52 -10.95
CA SER A 440 5.17 -1.57 -9.93
C SER A 440 5.46 -1.03 -8.53
N SER A 441 5.74 0.27 -8.37
CA SER A 441 5.97 0.86 -7.05
C SER A 441 4.70 0.81 -6.18
N GLY A 442 4.87 0.99 -4.87
CA GLY A 442 3.76 0.87 -3.93
C GLY A 442 2.70 1.97 -4.04
N THR A 443 3.06 3.20 -4.43
CA THR A 443 2.10 4.28 -4.71
C THR A 443 1.17 3.92 -5.87
N PHE A 444 1.75 3.48 -6.99
CA PHE A 444 0.98 3.03 -8.15
C PHE A 444 0.09 1.84 -7.79
N SER A 445 0.64 0.85 -7.09
CA SER A 445 -0.10 -0.36 -6.69
C SER A 445 -1.30 -0.03 -5.79
N ALA A 446 -1.14 0.94 -4.89
CA ALA A 446 -2.23 1.44 -4.06
C ALA A 446 -3.29 2.21 -4.88
N SER A 447 -2.86 3.04 -5.83
CA SER A 447 -3.77 3.73 -6.76
C SER A 447 -4.60 2.75 -7.60
N LEU A 448 -3.97 1.69 -8.12
CA LEU A 448 -4.66 0.64 -8.87
C LEU A 448 -5.62 -0.18 -7.99
N HIS A 449 -5.21 -0.53 -6.77
CA HIS A 449 -6.08 -1.18 -5.80
C HIS A 449 -7.32 -0.33 -5.49
N ASN A 450 -7.13 0.96 -5.19
CA ASN A 450 -8.22 1.91 -4.95
C ASN A 450 -9.20 2.02 -6.13
N LEU A 451 -8.70 1.95 -7.37
CA LEU A 451 -9.56 1.91 -8.57
C LEU A 451 -10.39 0.63 -8.61
N ILE A 452 -9.76 -0.53 -8.39
CA ILE A 452 -10.43 -1.83 -8.39
C ILE A 452 -11.54 -1.87 -7.33
N ASP A 453 -11.26 -1.42 -6.11
CA ASP A 453 -12.23 -1.38 -5.02
C ASP A 453 -13.42 -0.48 -5.32
N LYS A 454 -13.18 0.71 -5.90
CA LYS A 454 -14.26 1.62 -6.31
C LYS A 454 -15.09 1.04 -7.45
N ILE A 455 -14.47 0.35 -8.41
CA ILE A 455 -15.18 -0.35 -9.48
C ILE A 455 -16.04 -1.49 -8.92
N LEU A 456 -15.50 -2.30 -8.01
CA LEU A 456 -16.23 -3.39 -7.34
C LEU A 456 -17.45 -2.83 -6.59
N PHE A 457 -17.29 -1.70 -5.91
CA PHE A 457 -18.40 -1.01 -5.25
C PHE A 457 -19.44 -0.47 -6.24
N SER A 458 -18.99 0.12 -7.36
CA SER A 458 -19.85 0.71 -8.40
C SER A 458 -20.63 -0.32 -9.23
N SER A 459 -20.07 -1.50 -9.46
CA SER A 459 -20.63 -2.51 -10.37
C SER A 459 -21.90 -3.18 -9.84
N GLY A 460 -22.13 -3.12 -8.52
CA GLY A 460 -23.33 -3.68 -7.88
C GLY A 460 -23.55 -5.17 -8.19
N LYS A 461 -24.81 -5.60 -8.31
CA LYS A 461 -25.20 -6.99 -8.67
C LYS A 461 -25.42 -7.20 -10.17
N ASP A 462 -25.19 -6.18 -11.01
CA ASP A 462 -25.48 -6.27 -12.44
C ASP A 462 -24.35 -7.02 -13.15
N ASN A 463 -24.68 -8.18 -13.74
CA ASN A 463 -23.71 -9.02 -14.43
C ASN A 463 -23.07 -8.33 -15.65
N ARG A 464 -23.67 -7.27 -16.20
CA ARG A 464 -23.08 -6.48 -17.31
C ARG A 464 -21.79 -5.77 -16.90
N PHE A 465 -21.67 -5.42 -15.61
CA PHE A 465 -20.51 -4.75 -15.04
C PHE A 465 -19.61 -5.71 -14.26
N ALA A 466 -19.78 -7.03 -14.44
CA ALA A 466 -19.01 -8.02 -13.71
C ALA A 466 -17.51 -7.81 -13.88
N LEU A 467 -16.80 -7.85 -12.75
CA LEU A 467 -15.35 -7.79 -12.67
C LEU A 467 -14.84 -9.13 -12.14
N LEU A 468 -13.91 -9.73 -12.87
CA LEU A 468 -13.21 -10.96 -12.48
C LEU A 468 -11.78 -10.59 -12.12
N LEU A 469 -11.37 -10.82 -10.88
CA LEU A 469 -10.01 -10.58 -10.43
C LEU A 469 -9.09 -11.68 -10.97
N VAL A 470 -7.90 -11.30 -11.46
CA VAL A 470 -6.92 -12.27 -11.92
C VAL A 470 -6.18 -12.82 -10.70
N GLU A 471 -6.16 -14.15 -10.56
CA GLU A 471 -5.40 -14.83 -9.52
C GLU A 471 -3.91 -14.51 -9.66
N GLN A 472 -3.32 -13.97 -8.59
CA GLN A 472 -1.89 -13.72 -8.49
C GLN A 472 -1.25 -14.74 -7.56
N PRO A 473 -0.14 -15.39 -7.95
CA PRO A 473 0.56 -16.30 -7.05
C PRO A 473 1.20 -15.51 -5.91
N LYS A 474 1.23 -16.09 -4.72
CA LYS A 474 2.09 -15.57 -3.66
C LYS A 474 3.54 -15.70 -4.09
N MET A 475 4.32 -14.65 -3.93
CA MET A 475 5.73 -14.62 -4.30
C MET A 475 6.56 -13.82 -3.30
N ILE A 476 7.85 -14.11 -3.30
CA ILE A 476 8.90 -13.36 -2.63
C ILE A 476 9.82 -12.83 -3.71
N CYS A 477 9.94 -11.51 -3.80
CA CYS A 477 10.74 -10.89 -4.85
C CYS A 477 11.55 -9.70 -4.33
N THR A 478 12.66 -9.45 -5.00
CA THR A 478 13.47 -8.24 -4.84
C THR A 478 13.84 -7.70 -6.21
N ALA A 479 13.84 -6.38 -6.35
CA ALA A 479 14.38 -5.67 -7.50
C ALA A 479 15.17 -4.47 -7.00
N ILE A 480 16.38 -4.30 -7.54
CA ILE A 480 17.31 -3.26 -7.13
C ILE A 480 17.80 -2.54 -8.38
N LEU A 481 17.64 -1.22 -8.38
CA LEU A 481 18.09 -0.32 -9.43
C LEU A 481 19.19 0.59 -8.85
N ARG A 482 20.39 0.57 -9.44
CA ARG A 482 21.54 1.36 -8.98
C ARG A 482 22.25 2.03 -10.14
N THR A 483 22.63 3.29 -9.98
CA THR A 483 23.51 3.98 -10.92
C THR A 483 24.99 3.75 -10.58
N SER A 484 25.86 3.89 -11.59
CA SER A 484 27.30 3.76 -11.40
C SER A 484 27.88 4.79 -10.40
N GLN A 485 27.31 6.00 -10.35
CA GLN A 485 27.72 7.03 -9.39
C GLN A 485 27.41 6.63 -7.95
N TYR A 486 26.20 6.15 -7.70
CA TYR A 486 25.81 5.66 -6.38
C TYR A 486 26.72 4.53 -5.91
N GLU A 487 26.98 3.54 -6.77
CA GLU A 487 27.84 2.40 -6.43
C GLU A 487 29.27 2.84 -6.09
N SER A 488 29.78 3.90 -6.74
CA SER A 488 31.12 4.44 -6.47
C SER A 488 31.24 5.16 -5.11
N ARG A 489 30.19 5.86 -4.66
CA ARG A 489 30.16 6.59 -3.38
C ARG A 489 29.82 5.71 -2.19
N ARG A 490 28.94 4.73 -2.37
CA ARG A 490 28.36 3.93 -1.29
C ARG A 490 29.38 3.37 -0.27
N PRO A 491 30.59 2.91 -0.66
CA PRO A 491 31.57 2.42 0.31
C PRO A 491 31.96 3.44 1.39
N THR A 492 32.11 4.72 1.04
CA THR A 492 32.56 5.76 1.99
C THR A 492 31.46 6.17 2.98
N GLU A 493 30.19 6.18 2.56
CA GLU A 493 29.06 6.47 3.44
C GLU A 493 28.82 5.38 4.47
N ARG A 494 29.04 4.13 4.07
CA ARG A 494 28.75 2.97 4.89
C ARG A 494 29.61 2.89 6.14
N GLU A 495 30.87 3.29 6.05
CA GLU A 495 31.77 3.22 7.21
C GLU A 495 31.28 4.08 8.38
N ASN A 496 30.51 5.13 8.09
CA ASN A 496 30.11 6.18 9.03
C ASN A 496 28.58 6.27 9.28
N SER A 497 27.75 5.39 8.70
CA SER A 497 26.29 5.44 8.79
C SER A 497 25.68 4.29 9.58
N ASP A 498 24.74 4.63 10.46
CA ASP A 498 23.76 3.81 11.18
C ASP A 498 22.45 3.58 10.38
N ALA A 499 22.36 4.18 9.18
CA ALA A 499 21.27 3.97 8.23
C ALA A 499 21.77 3.28 6.95
N CYS A 500 20.89 2.44 6.38
CA CYS A 500 21.13 1.68 5.16
C CYS A 500 19.94 1.82 4.17
N PRO A 501 20.16 1.64 2.85
CA PRO A 501 19.06 1.55 1.90
C PRO A 501 18.25 0.27 2.16
N VAL A 502 17.03 0.25 1.66
CA VAL A 502 16.08 -0.85 1.90
C VAL A 502 16.70 -2.19 1.46
N SER A 503 17.39 -2.24 0.33
CA SER A 503 18.02 -3.45 -0.21
C SER A 503 19.08 -4.10 0.71
N GLU A 504 19.67 -3.32 1.60
CA GLU A 504 20.73 -3.76 2.51
C GLU A 504 20.21 -4.17 3.88
N THR A 505 18.95 -3.87 4.20
CA THR A 505 18.37 -4.18 5.52
C THR A 505 18.45 -5.67 5.86
N PHE A 506 18.79 -5.98 7.11
CA PHE A 506 18.80 -7.36 7.62
C PHE A 506 17.44 -8.04 7.47
N LEU A 507 16.34 -7.28 7.63
CA LEU A 507 15.00 -7.81 7.42
C LEU A 507 14.85 -8.39 6.01
N LEU A 508 15.27 -7.66 4.97
CA LEU A 508 15.20 -8.18 3.60
C LEU A 508 16.18 -9.30 3.36
N GLN A 509 17.41 -9.19 3.88
CA GLN A 509 18.39 -10.27 3.78
C GLN A 509 17.92 -11.57 4.44
N LYS A 510 17.09 -11.50 5.49
CA LYS A 510 16.54 -12.68 6.17
C LYS A 510 15.27 -13.22 5.53
N ARG A 511 14.41 -12.33 5.02
CA ARG A 511 13.06 -12.71 4.56
C ARG A 511 12.96 -12.90 3.06
N ALA A 512 13.79 -12.23 2.27
CA ALA A 512 13.73 -12.28 0.81
C ALA A 512 14.72 -13.30 0.18
N VAL A 513 15.25 -14.23 0.99
CA VAL A 513 16.10 -15.33 0.51
C VAL A 513 15.26 -16.37 -0.22
N GLY A 514 15.55 -16.56 -1.51
CA GLY A 514 15.04 -17.69 -2.31
C GLY A 514 15.98 -18.90 -2.27
N HIS A 515 15.66 -19.98 -2.99
CA HIS A 515 16.49 -21.19 -3.03
C HIS A 515 17.97 -20.89 -3.41
N ASN A 516 18.92 -21.42 -2.61
CA ASN A 516 20.35 -21.43 -2.88
C ASN A 516 20.62 -22.68 -3.75
N GLU A 517 21.07 -22.48 -4.99
CA GLU A 517 21.57 -23.61 -5.76
C GLU A 517 23.02 -23.88 -5.37
N ASN A 518 23.30 -25.14 -5.02
CA ASN A 518 24.65 -25.69 -4.90
C ASN A 518 25.30 -25.68 -6.28
N GLY A 519 25.87 -24.54 -6.67
CA GLY A 519 26.60 -24.39 -7.92
C GLY A 519 27.82 -23.52 -7.67
N SER A 520 28.99 -24.06 -7.98
CA SER A 520 30.26 -23.35 -8.11
C SER A 520 30.21 -22.36 -9.29
N SER A 521 29.29 -21.41 -9.27
CA SER A 521 29.38 -20.24 -10.13
C SER A 521 30.24 -19.21 -9.42
N SER A 522 31.19 -18.64 -10.17
CA SER A 522 32.11 -17.58 -9.77
C SER A 522 31.37 -16.23 -9.55
N ASP A 523 30.20 -16.27 -8.93
CA ASP A 523 29.26 -15.17 -8.97
C ASP A 523 29.46 -14.22 -7.80
N THR A 524 29.95 -13.04 -8.15
CA THR A 524 29.90 -11.74 -7.46
C THR A 524 28.54 -11.42 -6.79
N TYR A 525 27.52 -12.24 -7.04
CA TYR A 525 26.14 -12.13 -6.56
C TYR A 525 26.00 -12.40 -5.05
N ALA A 526 26.75 -13.36 -4.49
CA ALA A 526 26.83 -13.54 -3.03
C ALA A 526 27.55 -12.36 -2.37
N GLN A 527 28.59 -11.83 -3.02
CA GLN A 527 29.33 -10.66 -2.54
C GLN A 527 28.50 -9.37 -2.53
N THR A 528 27.54 -9.20 -3.46
CA THR A 528 26.66 -8.01 -3.49
C THR A 528 25.45 -8.05 -2.56
N LEU A 529 25.19 -9.18 -1.89
CA LEU A 529 24.25 -9.28 -0.77
C LEU A 529 24.95 -9.51 0.58
N SER A 530 26.22 -9.94 0.57
CA SER A 530 27.01 -10.21 1.78
C SER A 530 27.88 -9.05 2.25
N TRP A 531 27.91 -7.91 1.55
CA TRP A 531 28.70 -6.79 2.05
C TRP A 531 28.02 -6.18 3.27
N ALA A 532 26.68 -6.10 3.30
CA ALA A 532 25.83 -5.33 4.23
C ALA A 532 25.66 -5.86 5.68
N VAL A 533 26.72 -6.33 6.36
CA VAL A 533 26.68 -6.60 7.82
C VAL A 533 28.00 -6.21 8.49
N LYS A 534 27.97 -5.31 9.50
CA LYS A 534 29.12 -4.92 10.34
C LYS A 534 29.33 -5.87 11.55
N SER A 535 28.71 -7.05 11.51
CA SER A 535 28.89 -8.14 12.49
C SER A 535 29.48 -9.36 11.77
N PRO A 536 30.46 -10.06 12.36
CA PRO A 536 31.37 -10.92 11.64
C PRO A 536 30.68 -12.21 11.12
N ASN A 537 30.89 -12.51 9.84
CA ASN A 537 30.90 -13.87 9.27
C ASN A 537 29.64 -14.75 9.38
N LYS A 538 28.42 -14.25 9.21
CA LYS A 538 27.28 -15.15 8.93
C LYS A 538 26.41 -14.67 7.77
N THR A 539 26.65 -15.25 6.59
CA THR A 539 25.73 -15.17 5.45
C THR A 539 24.37 -15.73 5.87
N VAL A 540 23.30 -14.94 5.74
CA VAL A 540 21.95 -15.41 6.08
C VAL A 540 21.55 -16.52 5.12
N THR A 541 21.23 -17.69 5.68
CA THR A 541 20.90 -18.91 4.93
C THR A 541 19.39 -19.17 4.92
N LEU A 542 18.93 -20.01 3.97
CA LEU A 542 17.55 -20.52 3.98
C LEU A 542 17.18 -21.21 5.29
N SER A 543 18.13 -21.94 5.89
CA SER A 543 17.92 -22.56 7.21
C SER A 543 17.64 -21.53 8.30
N ASP A 544 18.23 -20.32 8.22
CA ASP A 544 17.93 -19.25 9.19
C ASP A 544 16.49 -18.70 8.99
N ARG A 545 16.01 -18.61 7.73
CA ARG A 545 14.61 -18.26 7.42
C ARG A 545 13.64 -19.31 7.94
N GLU A 546 13.88 -20.59 7.64
CA GLU A 546 13.03 -21.69 8.08
C GLU A 546 12.99 -21.82 9.61
N GLN A 547 14.12 -21.65 10.29
CA GLN A 547 14.18 -21.67 11.74
C GLN A 547 13.37 -20.52 12.34
N ALA A 548 13.48 -19.31 11.77
CA ALA A 548 12.68 -18.16 12.21
C ALA A 548 11.18 -18.39 11.99
N LYS A 549 10.79 -18.93 10.84
CA LYS A 549 9.39 -19.33 10.54
C LYS A 549 8.88 -20.33 11.57
N LYS A 550 9.60 -21.42 11.83
CA LYS A 550 9.24 -22.46 12.81
C LYS A 550 9.08 -21.91 14.23
N ASN A 551 10.00 -21.05 14.66
CA ASN A 551 9.94 -20.43 15.99
C ASN A 551 8.67 -19.57 16.15
N LEU A 552 8.36 -18.73 15.16
CA LEU A 552 7.18 -17.86 15.18
C LEU A 552 5.87 -18.66 15.05
N GLU A 553 5.84 -19.71 14.22
CA GLU A 553 4.69 -20.61 14.13
C GLU A 553 4.42 -21.34 15.45
N ALA A 554 5.46 -21.77 16.16
CA ALA A 554 5.29 -22.38 17.48
C ALA A 554 4.66 -21.42 18.49
N VAL A 555 5.06 -20.14 18.47
CA VAL A 555 4.47 -19.10 19.32
C VAL A 555 3.03 -18.80 18.92
N LYS A 556 2.76 -18.64 17.63
CA LYS A 556 1.41 -18.43 17.07
C LYS A 556 0.46 -19.57 17.44
N ASN A 557 0.90 -20.82 17.32
CA ASN A 557 0.12 -22.01 17.68
C ASN A 557 -0.18 -22.11 19.19
N LYS A 558 0.70 -21.59 20.04
CA LYS A 558 0.43 -21.44 21.48
C LYS A 558 -0.61 -20.33 21.71
N TYR A 559 -0.43 -19.16 21.10
CA TYR A 559 -1.31 -18.00 21.24
C TYR A 559 -2.76 -18.30 20.85
N PHE A 560 -3.00 -19.05 19.77
CA PHE A 560 -4.37 -19.43 19.36
C PHE A 560 -5.16 -20.25 20.39
N LYS A 561 -4.49 -20.83 21.39
CA LYS A 561 -5.13 -21.56 22.48
C LYS A 561 -5.50 -20.65 23.65
N TRP A 562 -5.06 -19.40 23.64
CA TRP A 562 -5.30 -18.43 24.70
C TRP A 562 -6.55 -17.61 24.41
N VAL A 563 -7.16 -17.06 25.47
CA VAL A 563 -8.30 -16.17 25.34
C VAL A 563 -7.84 -14.76 25.67
N THR A 564 -7.95 -13.86 24.69
CA THR A 564 -7.55 -12.45 24.85
C THR A 564 -8.76 -11.63 25.28
N ASP A 565 -8.66 -10.99 26.44
CA ASP A 565 -9.61 -9.99 26.95
C ASP A 565 -9.03 -8.58 26.73
N ALA A 566 -9.83 -7.54 26.95
CA ALA A 566 -9.38 -6.15 26.76
C ALA A 566 -8.19 -5.76 27.64
N ASN A 567 -8.03 -6.40 28.81
CA ASN A 567 -7.04 -6.04 29.82
C ASN A 567 -6.08 -7.19 30.18
N ALA A 568 -6.28 -8.40 29.66
CA ALA A 568 -5.55 -9.58 30.10
C ALA A 568 -5.52 -10.69 29.04
N ILE A 569 -4.52 -11.56 29.11
CA ILE A 569 -4.40 -12.79 28.32
C ILE A 569 -4.62 -13.99 29.23
N VAL A 570 -5.62 -14.82 28.94
CA VAL A 570 -5.99 -15.97 29.76
C VAL A 570 -5.40 -17.26 29.17
N ILE A 571 -4.56 -17.93 29.96
CA ILE A 571 -3.83 -19.14 29.56
C ILE A 571 -4.35 -20.35 30.34
N SER A 572 -4.65 -21.45 29.64
CA SER A 572 -5.09 -22.68 30.28
C SER A 572 -3.90 -23.50 30.82
N CYS A 573 -3.83 -23.66 32.15
CA CYS A 573 -2.82 -24.43 32.88
C CYS A 573 -3.45 -25.59 33.69
N LYS A 574 -4.38 -26.34 33.08
CA LYS A 574 -5.14 -27.40 33.75
C LYS A 574 -4.25 -28.45 34.43
N TRP A 575 -3.16 -28.87 33.77
CA TRP A 575 -2.26 -29.89 34.33
C TRP A 575 -1.61 -29.46 35.65
N TYR A 576 -1.17 -28.21 35.74
CA TYR A 576 -0.56 -27.68 36.96
C TYR A 576 -1.58 -27.57 38.09
N THR A 577 -2.77 -27.02 37.82
CA THR A 577 -3.80 -26.84 38.86
C THR A 577 -4.38 -28.17 39.33
N TRP A 578 -4.73 -29.07 38.41
CA TRP A 578 -5.22 -30.40 38.76
C TRP A 578 -4.13 -31.25 39.40
N GLY A 579 -2.88 -31.17 38.95
CA GLY A 579 -1.75 -31.85 39.59
C GLY A 579 -1.55 -31.40 41.04
N SER A 580 -1.63 -30.09 41.29
CA SER A 580 -1.52 -29.53 42.64
C SER A 580 -2.70 -29.95 43.54
N LEU A 581 -3.92 -29.93 42.99
CA LEU A 581 -5.13 -30.39 43.70
C LEU A 581 -5.09 -31.89 44.01
N VAL A 582 -4.69 -32.72 43.04
CA VAL A 582 -4.54 -34.17 43.24
C VAL A 582 -3.44 -34.47 44.25
N GLY A 583 -2.30 -33.80 44.18
CA GLY A 583 -1.23 -33.93 45.16
C GLY A 583 -1.70 -33.60 46.57
N CYS A 584 -2.44 -32.49 46.73
CA CYS A 584 -3.02 -32.12 48.02
C CYS A 584 -4.11 -33.10 48.48
N ALA A 585 -4.92 -33.62 47.57
CA ALA A 585 -5.93 -34.64 47.89
C ALA A 585 -5.27 -35.95 48.37
N ILE A 586 -4.19 -36.40 47.72
CA ILE A 586 -3.41 -37.57 48.17
C ILE A 586 -2.82 -37.32 49.54
N LEU A 587 -2.30 -36.11 49.81
CA LEU A 587 -1.68 -35.77 51.08
C LEU A 587 -2.70 -35.76 52.23
N VAL A 588 -3.90 -35.21 51.99
CA VAL A 588 -5.02 -35.21 52.95
C VAL A 588 -5.57 -36.62 53.17
N LEU A 589 -5.86 -37.36 52.09
CA LEU A 589 -6.38 -38.73 52.18
C LEU A 589 -5.37 -39.69 52.81
N GLY A 590 -4.08 -39.51 52.52
CA GLY A 590 -2.99 -40.25 53.13
C GLY A 590 -2.86 -39.96 54.62
N GLY A 591 -2.93 -38.67 55.02
CA GLY A 591 -2.94 -38.28 56.43
C GLY A 591 -4.13 -38.83 57.21
N LEU A 592 -5.33 -38.83 56.60
CA LEU A 592 -6.52 -39.45 57.18
C LEU A 592 -6.40 -40.98 57.27
N ALA A 593 -5.90 -41.64 56.22
CA ALA A 593 -5.67 -43.08 56.23
C ALA A 593 -4.70 -43.48 57.35
N VAL A 594 -3.62 -42.73 57.57
CA VAL A 594 -2.70 -42.94 58.71
C VAL A 594 -3.42 -42.76 60.04
N GLY A 595 -4.22 -41.69 60.19
CA GLY A 595 -5.02 -41.45 61.40
C GLY A 595 -5.99 -42.58 61.74
N PHE A 596 -6.69 -43.13 60.74
CA PHE A 596 -7.66 -44.23 60.92
C PHE A 596 -7.04 -45.62 61.03
N THR A 597 -5.87 -45.86 60.43
CA THR A 597 -5.25 -47.21 60.37
C THR A 597 -4.23 -47.46 61.47
N VAL A 598 -3.59 -46.42 62.01
CA VAL A 598 -2.48 -46.57 62.97
C VAL A 598 -2.98 -46.70 64.42
N GLY A 599 -4.09 -46.07 64.81
CA GLY A 599 -4.64 -46.17 66.18
C GLY A 599 -3.59 -45.94 67.28
N ASP A 600 -3.70 -46.59 68.45
CA ASP A 600 -2.78 -46.40 69.59
C ASP A 600 -1.39 -47.05 69.41
N ARG A 601 -0.99 -47.44 68.19
CA ARG A 601 0.27 -48.19 67.97
C ARG A 601 1.54 -47.37 68.13
N ILE A 602 1.45 -46.04 68.21
CA ILE A 602 2.59 -45.15 68.44
C ILE A 602 2.49 -44.56 69.84
N HIS A 603 3.32 -45.05 70.76
CA HIS A 603 3.35 -44.55 72.14
C HIS A 603 3.78 -43.07 72.18
N GLY A 604 2.89 -42.19 72.65
CA GLY A 604 3.17 -40.78 72.91
C GLY A 604 2.85 -39.81 71.77
N VAL A 605 2.27 -40.27 70.65
CA VAL A 605 1.84 -39.41 69.54
C VAL A 605 0.41 -39.75 69.15
N ASP A 606 -0.50 -38.77 69.22
CA ASP A 606 -1.84 -38.91 68.67
C ASP A 606 -1.77 -39.01 67.13
N PRO A 607 -2.19 -40.12 66.50
CA PRO A 607 -2.19 -40.29 65.05
C PRO A 607 -2.99 -39.21 64.32
N PHE A 608 -3.99 -38.60 64.97
CA PHE A 608 -4.76 -37.51 64.38
C PHE A 608 -3.93 -36.22 64.25
N ASN A 609 -2.88 -36.00 65.05
CA ASN A 609 -1.98 -34.87 64.84
C ASN A 609 -1.28 -34.95 63.48
N ILE A 610 -0.92 -36.15 63.01
CA ILE A 610 -0.34 -36.34 61.66
C ILE A 610 -1.33 -35.89 60.59
N SER A 611 -2.61 -36.23 60.76
CA SER A 611 -3.66 -35.77 59.84
C SER A 611 -3.77 -34.24 59.82
N VAL A 612 -3.68 -33.57 60.97
CA VAL A 612 -3.69 -32.09 61.07
C VAL A 612 -2.48 -31.49 60.36
N PHE A 613 -1.28 -32.04 60.55
CA PHE A 613 -0.08 -31.60 59.84
C PHE A 613 -0.23 -31.77 58.32
N CYS A 614 -0.80 -32.89 57.86
CA CYS A 614 -1.10 -33.12 56.45
C CYS A 614 -2.09 -32.07 55.89
N TRP A 615 -3.15 -31.73 56.62
CA TRP A 615 -4.09 -30.67 56.22
C TRP A 615 -3.43 -29.30 56.12
N VAL A 616 -2.62 -28.93 57.13
CA VAL A 616 -1.89 -27.65 57.14
C VAL A 616 -0.88 -27.59 55.99
N LEU A 617 -0.13 -28.67 55.75
CA LEU A 617 0.83 -28.75 54.65
C LEU A 617 0.15 -28.68 53.28
N ALA A 618 -0.98 -29.37 53.09
CA ALA A 618 -1.77 -29.29 51.85
C ALA A 618 -2.29 -27.87 51.62
N GLY A 619 -2.81 -27.21 52.66
CA GLY A 619 -3.24 -25.81 52.59
C GLY A 619 -2.10 -24.86 52.21
N PHE A 620 -0.92 -25.04 52.80
CA PHE A 620 0.28 -24.27 52.46
C PHE A 620 0.72 -24.49 51.01
N ILE A 621 0.77 -25.74 50.55
CA ILE A 621 1.12 -26.10 49.16
C ILE A 621 0.14 -25.44 48.18
N LEU A 622 -1.17 -25.44 48.46
CA LEU A 622 -2.15 -24.77 47.60
C LEU A 622 -1.97 -23.25 47.55
N LEU A 623 -1.66 -22.61 48.69
CA LEU A 623 -1.41 -21.16 48.73
C LEU A 623 -0.14 -20.80 47.95
N VAL A 624 0.94 -21.56 48.12
CA VAL A 624 2.17 -21.39 47.34
C VAL A 624 1.90 -21.64 45.86
N ALA A 625 1.22 -22.74 45.51
CA ALA A 625 0.91 -23.09 44.13
C ALA A 625 0.08 -22.01 43.41
N LYS A 626 -0.81 -21.35 44.14
CA LYS A 626 -1.61 -20.22 43.66
C LYS A 626 -0.78 -18.95 43.48
N ALA A 627 0.14 -18.65 44.40
CA ALA A 627 0.96 -17.43 44.37
C ALA A 627 2.19 -17.53 43.46
N PHE A 628 2.60 -18.72 43.05
CA PHE A 628 3.87 -18.94 42.36
C PHE A 628 3.93 -18.34 40.94
N ARG A 629 2.79 -18.21 40.24
CA ARG A 629 2.78 -17.84 38.81
C ARG A 629 2.27 -16.44 38.50
N VAL A 630 1.34 -15.93 39.29
CA VAL A 630 0.69 -14.63 39.07
C VAL A 630 0.42 -14.00 40.42
N GLU A 631 0.64 -12.69 40.53
CA GLU A 631 0.51 -11.94 41.79
C GLU A 631 -0.92 -12.03 42.36
N ASN A 632 -1.94 -11.98 41.50
CA ASN A 632 -3.35 -12.05 41.87
C ASN A 632 -4.13 -13.08 41.05
N TRP A 633 -4.19 -14.33 41.52
CA TRP A 633 -4.96 -15.41 40.87
C TRP A 633 -6.29 -15.67 41.59
N PRO A 634 -7.47 -15.39 41.01
CA PRO A 634 -8.76 -15.70 41.64
C PRO A 634 -9.00 -17.21 41.78
N TRP A 635 -9.56 -17.65 42.91
CA TRP A 635 -9.87 -19.07 43.16
C TRP A 635 -10.79 -19.69 42.11
N SER A 636 -11.76 -18.92 41.59
CA SER A 636 -12.66 -19.38 40.52
C SER A 636 -11.90 -19.75 39.24
N HIS A 637 -10.88 -18.98 38.88
CA HIS A 637 -10.02 -19.23 37.72
C HIS A 637 -8.99 -20.33 37.99
N PHE A 638 -8.43 -20.39 39.22
CA PHE A 638 -7.52 -21.45 39.64
C PHE A 638 -8.17 -22.84 39.54
N LEU A 639 -9.40 -23.00 40.04
CA LEU A 639 -10.15 -24.25 39.96
C LEU A 639 -10.50 -24.64 38.52
N ARG A 640 -10.69 -23.66 37.63
CA ARG A 640 -10.90 -23.89 36.19
C ARG A 640 -9.60 -24.16 35.43
N GLY A 641 -8.45 -24.04 36.09
CA GLY A 641 -7.14 -24.17 35.45
C GLY A 641 -6.84 -23.06 34.46
N GLN A 642 -7.33 -21.84 34.71
CA GLN A 642 -7.13 -20.67 33.87
C GLN A 642 -6.30 -19.63 34.61
N VAL A 643 -5.21 -19.18 34.01
CA VAL A 643 -4.32 -18.14 34.55
C VAL A 643 -4.57 -16.85 33.79
N THR A 644 -5.00 -15.80 34.48
CA THR A 644 -5.22 -14.47 33.91
C THR A 644 -3.94 -13.65 34.00
N CYS A 645 -3.23 -13.49 32.90
CA CYS A 645 -1.98 -12.72 32.84
C CYS A 645 -2.27 -11.27 32.46
N ARG A 646 -1.75 -10.32 33.22
CA ARG A 646 -1.92 -8.86 33.04
C ARG A 646 -0.64 -8.17 32.54
N SER A 647 0.47 -8.88 32.42
CA SER A 647 1.71 -8.35 31.82
C SER A 647 2.38 -9.34 30.86
N VAL A 648 3.31 -8.85 30.04
CA VAL A 648 4.14 -9.69 29.16
C VAL A 648 4.98 -10.65 30.01
N GLY A 649 5.59 -10.17 31.10
CA GLY A 649 6.37 -10.99 32.03
C GLY A 649 5.58 -12.17 32.60
N GLU A 650 4.32 -11.95 32.99
CA GLU A 650 3.44 -13.03 33.49
C GLU A 650 3.14 -14.08 32.40
N VAL A 651 2.88 -13.66 31.16
CA VAL A 651 2.65 -14.58 30.04
C VAL A 651 3.89 -15.43 29.78
N VAL A 652 5.08 -14.80 29.80
CA VAL A 652 6.37 -15.49 29.61
C VAL A 652 6.59 -16.52 30.72
N ALA A 653 6.38 -16.14 31.99
CA ALA A 653 6.53 -17.03 33.13
C ALA A 653 5.59 -18.25 33.08
N VAL A 654 4.35 -18.06 32.58
CA VAL A 654 3.34 -19.12 32.53
C VAL A 654 3.50 -20.04 31.32
N SER A 655 3.84 -19.48 30.15
CA SER A 655 3.84 -20.17 28.86
C SER A 655 5.22 -20.63 28.35
N GLY A 656 6.29 -20.06 28.90
CA GLY A 656 7.67 -20.27 28.45
C GLY A 656 7.90 -19.83 27.00
N VAL A 657 7.13 -18.86 26.52
CA VAL A 657 7.33 -18.22 25.21
C VAL A 657 8.41 -17.15 25.34
N ASP A 658 9.22 -16.96 24.30
CA ASP A 658 10.20 -15.87 24.24
C ASP A 658 9.47 -14.51 24.27
N GLU A 659 9.92 -13.64 25.17
CA GLU A 659 9.35 -12.32 25.42
C GLU A 659 9.28 -11.46 24.13
N GLN A 660 10.36 -11.44 23.35
CA GLN A 660 10.46 -10.60 22.16
C GLN A 660 9.61 -11.15 21.01
N LEU A 661 9.54 -12.48 20.84
CA LEU A 661 8.62 -13.09 19.88
C LEU A 661 7.14 -12.85 20.23
N LEU A 662 6.80 -12.84 21.52
CA LEU A 662 5.45 -12.51 21.97
C LEU A 662 5.09 -11.05 21.67
N ILE A 663 5.99 -10.11 21.97
CA ILE A 663 5.77 -8.68 21.67
C ILE A 663 5.63 -8.46 20.16
N ALA A 664 6.49 -9.08 19.34
CA ALA A 664 6.38 -9.00 17.89
C ALA A 664 5.02 -9.52 17.38
N LEU A 665 4.55 -10.65 17.92
CA LEU A 665 3.22 -11.17 17.61
C LEU A 665 2.12 -10.17 17.97
N LEU A 666 2.13 -9.63 19.19
CA LEU A 666 1.12 -8.67 19.67
C LEU A 666 1.13 -7.38 18.84
N LEU A 667 2.30 -6.79 18.56
CA LEU A 667 2.43 -5.61 17.70
C LEU A 667 1.87 -5.84 16.29
N ARG A 668 2.07 -7.03 15.74
CA ARG A 668 1.64 -7.39 14.38
C ARG A 668 0.13 -7.47 14.26
N ILE A 669 -0.54 -8.06 15.25
CA ILE A 669 -1.98 -8.28 15.27
C ILE A 669 -2.74 -7.19 16.02
N ASP A 670 -2.05 -6.14 16.48
CA ASP A 670 -2.60 -5.06 17.31
C ASP A 670 -3.86 -4.43 16.68
N SER A 671 -3.87 -4.23 15.36
CA SER A 671 -5.05 -3.74 14.63
C SER A 671 -6.27 -4.65 14.78
N GLN A 672 -6.05 -5.97 14.94
CA GLN A 672 -7.06 -7.02 15.00
C GLN A 672 -7.54 -7.35 16.44
N ILE A 673 -6.76 -7.04 17.48
CA ILE A 673 -7.04 -7.43 18.87
C ILE A 673 -7.53 -6.27 19.74
N TYR A 674 -8.60 -6.44 20.51
CA TYR A 674 -9.13 -5.37 21.38
C TYR A 674 -8.32 -5.13 22.67
N LEU A 675 -7.10 -5.66 22.75
CA LEU A 675 -6.22 -5.53 23.91
C LEU A 675 -5.81 -4.05 24.05
N ARG A 676 -6.06 -3.47 25.22
CA ARG A 676 -5.55 -2.15 25.58
C ARG A 676 -4.22 -2.33 26.29
N THR A 677 -3.19 -1.64 25.84
CA THR A 677 -1.85 -1.73 26.43
C THR A 677 -1.61 -0.57 27.40
N ARG A 678 -0.77 -0.82 28.39
CA ARG A 678 -0.27 0.18 29.34
C ARG A 678 1.18 -0.12 29.71
N GLY A 679 1.82 0.77 30.44
CA GLY A 679 3.15 0.55 31.01
C GLY A 679 4.24 1.34 30.29
N PRO A 680 5.52 1.14 30.65
CA PRO A 680 6.60 2.01 30.19
C PRO A 680 7.02 1.81 28.72
N PHE A 681 6.56 0.75 28.05
CA PHE A 681 6.96 0.40 26.68
C PHE A 681 5.75 0.19 25.74
N ASP A 682 4.60 0.78 26.05
CA ASP A 682 3.36 0.60 25.29
C ASP A 682 3.20 1.54 24.09
N ILE A 683 4.08 2.56 23.97
CA ILE A 683 3.97 3.63 22.97
C ILE A 683 3.90 3.15 21.52
N LEU A 684 4.48 1.97 21.22
CA LEU A 684 4.45 1.35 19.89
C LEU A 684 3.12 0.65 19.56
N PHE A 685 2.19 0.55 20.50
CA PHE A 685 0.86 -0.03 20.30
C PHE A 685 -0.17 1.07 19.99
N LEU A 686 -1.15 0.74 19.16
CA LEU A 686 -2.20 1.64 18.70
C LEU A 686 -3.20 1.99 19.82
N ARG A 687 -3.42 1.07 20.76
CA ARG A 687 -4.45 1.18 21.80
C ARG A 687 -3.84 1.30 23.19
N HIS A 688 -3.21 2.44 23.47
CA HIS A 688 -2.71 2.75 24.81
C HIS A 688 -3.84 3.24 25.74
N THR A 689 -3.67 3.03 27.05
CA THR A 689 -4.59 3.54 28.07
C THR A 689 -3.81 4.08 29.27
N ASP A 690 -4.17 5.30 29.69
CA ASP A 690 -3.59 5.93 30.89
C ASP A 690 -4.28 5.48 32.19
N ASP A 691 -5.31 4.62 32.09
CA ASP A 691 -6.02 4.12 33.25
C ASP A 691 -5.15 3.13 34.04
N ILE A 692 -4.78 3.52 35.26
CA ILE A 692 -3.92 2.74 36.15
C ILE A 692 -4.57 1.38 36.51
N GLN A 693 -5.91 1.27 36.47
CA GLN A 693 -6.64 0.06 36.84
C GLN A 693 -6.99 -0.86 35.65
N GLY A 694 -6.79 -0.40 34.41
CA GLY A 694 -7.18 -1.12 33.18
C GLY A 694 -6.00 -1.31 32.21
N GLY A 695 -6.06 -2.33 31.36
CA GLY A 695 -5.04 -2.58 30.33
C GLY A 695 -3.95 -3.59 30.71
N PHE A 696 -3.39 -4.19 29.67
CA PHE A 696 -2.32 -5.18 29.69
C PHE A 696 -0.95 -4.48 29.68
N SER A 697 -0.11 -4.79 30.67
CA SER A 697 1.16 -4.12 30.89
C SER A 697 2.26 -4.65 29.96
N ILE A 698 2.86 -3.76 29.17
CA ILE A 698 4.10 -4.02 28.44
C ILE A 698 5.26 -3.64 29.35
N ASP A 699 5.71 -4.59 30.16
CA ASP A 699 6.75 -4.47 31.19
C ASP A 699 8.17 -4.78 30.68
N ALA A 700 8.31 -4.99 29.37
CA ALA A 700 9.52 -5.42 28.71
C ALA A 700 9.95 -4.43 27.61
N PRO A 701 11.24 -4.10 27.50
CA PRO A 701 11.75 -3.18 26.49
C PRO A 701 11.64 -3.82 25.09
N ILE A 702 11.29 -3.00 24.09
CA ILE A 702 11.09 -3.48 22.73
C ILE A 702 12.38 -3.32 21.93
N LYS A 703 12.98 -4.42 21.48
CA LYS A 703 14.15 -4.38 20.59
C LYS A 703 13.77 -3.83 19.21
N MET A 704 14.72 -3.20 18.53
CA MET A 704 14.53 -2.77 17.14
C MET A 704 14.08 -3.91 16.22
N SER A 705 14.73 -5.07 16.31
CA SER A 705 14.35 -6.26 15.54
C SER A 705 12.92 -6.72 15.85
N THR A 706 12.48 -6.62 17.11
CA THR A 706 11.11 -6.94 17.54
C THR A 706 10.09 -5.96 16.96
N ALA A 707 10.37 -4.66 16.97
CA ALA A 707 9.51 -3.64 16.36
C ALA A 707 9.35 -3.90 14.85
N VAL A 708 10.46 -4.18 14.16
CA VAL A 708 10.49 -4.52 12.74
C VAL A 708 9.72 -5.81 12.45
N GLU A 709 9.89 -6.85 13.27
CA GLU A 709 9.12 -8.10 13.16
C GLU A 709 7.61 -7.88 13.40
N GLY A 710 7.25 -6.96 14.30
CA GLY A 710 5.89 -6.49 14.55
C GLY A 710 5.30 -5.65 13.41
N GLY A 711 6.10 -5.24 12.42
CA GLY A 711 5.67 -4.41 11.30
C GLY A 711 5.83 -2.91 11.53
N LEU A 712 6.80 -2.48 12.34
CA LEU A 712 7.18 -1.08 12.50
C LEU A 712 8.65 -0.90 12.10
N ILE A 713 8.88 -0.18 11.00
CA ILE A 713 10.21 -0.02 10.41
C ILE A 713 10.74 1.37 10.77
N PRO A 714 11.80 1.49 11.58
CA PRO A 714 12.38 2.78 11.93
C PRO A 714 13.15 3.35 10.73
N ILE A 715 12.82 4.58 10.35
CA ILE A 715 13.45 5.32 9.25
C ILE A 715 14.19 6.50 9.85
N LYS A 716 15.46 6.66 9.46
CA LYS A 716 16.29 7.79 9.85
C LYS A 716 15.97 8.98 8.95
N ILE A 717 15.68 10.13 9.56
CA ILE A 717 15.29 11.36 8.86
C ILE A 717 16.09 12.56 9.35
N LEU A 718 16.16 13.57 8.49
CA LEU A 718 16.52 14.94 8.85
C LEU A 718 15.24 15.77 8.93
N ALA A 719 14.91 16.25 10.13
CA ALA A 719 13.75 17.09 10.42
C ALA A 719 14.19 18.50 10.88
N ASP A 720 13.23 19.39 11.15
CA ASP A 720 13.49 20.77 11.60
C ASP A 720 14.37 20.84 12.86
N TRP A 721 14.28 19.83 13.74
CA TRP A 721 15.07 19.71 14.98
C TRP A 721 16.37 18.92 14.80
N GLY A 722 16.75 18.59 13.56
CA GLY A 722 17.92 17.78 13.25
C GLY A 722 17.59 16.31 13.00
N ILE A 723 18.54 15.43 13.28
CA ILE A 723 18.48 14.01 12.93
C ILE A 723 17.58 13.26 13.93
N GLY A 724 16.58 12.53 13.42
CA GLY A 724 15.62 11.77 14.22
C GLY A 724 15.17 10.47 13.56
N LEU A 725 14.34 9.70 14.26
CA LEU A 725 13.68 8.50 13.73
C LEU A 725 12.20 8.77 13.56
N ILE A 726 11.61 8.17 12.53
CA ILE A 726 10.16 8.09 12.31
C ILE A 726 9.81 6.64 11.98
N PHE A 727 8.68 6.12 12.45
CA PHE A 727 8.32 4.72 12.27
C PHE A 727 7.31 4.53 11.14
N LEU A 728 7.71 3.78 10.11
CA LEU A 728 6.83 3.35 9.04
C LEU A 728 6.03 2.11 9.45
N SER A 729 4.71 2.21 9.41
CA SER A 729 3.81 1.11 9.75
C SER A 729 3.56 0.18 8.55
N ALA A 730 3.96 -1.08 8.72
CA ALA A 730 3.68 -2.24 7.88
C ALA A 730 2.94 -3.35 8.66
N ARG A 731 2.16 -2.98 9.68
CA ARG A 731 1.28 -3.87 10.49
C ARG A 731 0.23 -4.55 9.60
N SER A 732 -0.49 -5.55 10.10
CA SER A 732 -1.53 -6.24 9.30
C SER A 732 -2.62 -5.29 8.78
N TRP A 733 -2.94 -5.43 7.49
CA TRP A 733 -3.88 -4.62 6.71
C TRP A 733 -3.56 -3.13 6.63
N SER A 734 -2.28 -2.77 6.76
CA SER A 734 -1.85 -1.39 6.52
C SER A 734 -1.93 -1.08 5.04
N SER A 735 -2.66 0.00 4.71
CA SER A 735 -2.59 0.65 3.41
C SER A 735 -1.16 1.09 3.10
N TYR A 736 -0.88 1.42 1.84
CA TYR A 736 0.43 1.93 1.48
C TYR A 736 0.70 3.29 2.13
N ASN A 737 1.68 3.32 3.02
CA ASN A 737 2.18 4.53 3.67
C ASN A 737 3.60 4.79 3.18
N VAL A 738 3.96 6.04 2.96
CA VAL A 738 5.27 6.45 2.47
C VAL A 738 5.78 7.63 3.29
N ILE A 739 7.06 7.57 3.65
CA ILE A 739 7.79 8.68 4.25
C ILE A 739 8.68 9.25 3.16
N SER A 740 8.40 10.47 2.73
CA SER A 740 9.12 11.17 1.67
C SER A 740 9.68 12.51 2.15
N SER A 741 10.70 12.97 1.43
CA SER A 741 11.37 14.24 1.69
C SER A 741 10.46 15.44 1.38
N SER A 742 10.69 16.56 2.06
CA SER A 742 9.92 17.82 1.93
C SER A 742 8.41 17.69 2.21
N GLN A 743 8.03 16.82 3.16
CA GLN A 743 6.64 16.58 3.53
C GLN A 743 6.40 16.75 5.04
N ASN A 744 5.21 17.25 5.38
CA ASN A 744 4.73 17.31 6.76
C ASN A 744 3.89 16.06 7.09
N PHE A 745 4.21 15.41 8.20
CA PHE A 745 3.50 14.25 8.73
C PHE A 745 2.89 14.60 10.08
N LYS A 746 1.59 14.30 10.23
CA LYS A 746 0.83 14.60 11.44
C LYS A 746 0.67 13.34 12.28
N GLU A 747 0.88 13.48 13.58
CA GLU A 747 0.67 12.40 14.56
C GLU A 747 1.44 11.12 14.18
N GLU A 748 2.75 11.23 13.98
CA GLU A 748 3.60 10.07 13.71
C GLU A 748 4.43 9.69 14.95
N LEU A 749 4.82 8.42 15.02
CA LEU A 749 5.76 7.92 16.02
C LEU A 749 7.17 8.39 15.68
N VAL A 750 7.74 9.24 16.53
CA VAL A 750 9.01 9.93 16.30
C VAL A 750 9.95 9.78 17.49
N CYS A 751 11.27 9.67 17.22
CA CYS A 751 12.34 9.88 18.18
C CYS A 751 13.19 11.08 17.76
N LYS A 752 13.28 12.11 18.62
CA LYS A 752 14.07 13.33 18.34
C LYS A 752 15.52 13.24 18.80
N ASP A 753 15.80 12.45 19.84
CA ASP A 753 17.09 12.44 20.52
C ASP A 753 17.85 11.15 20.20
N ILE A 754 18.45 11.12 19.00
CA ILE A 754 19.35 10.01 18.60
C ILE A 754 20.75 10.23 19.18
N THR A 755 21.14 11.48 19.44
CA THR A 755 22.50 11.84 19.83
C THR A 755 22.79 11.56 21.30
N HIS A 756 21.79 11.61 22.17
CA HIS A 756 21.91 11.31 23.60
C HIS A 756 20.93 10.21 24.04
N PRO A 757 21.14 8.95 23.59
CA PRO A 757 20.27 7.85 23.99
C PRO A 757 20.35 7.60 25.49
N ALA A 758 19.22 7.20 26.08
CA ALA A 758 19.25 6.58 27.40
C ALA A 758 19.97 5.23 27.32
N SER A 759 20.43 4.70 28.45
CA SER A 759 20.99 3.34 28.49
C SER A 759 20.04 2.40 29.20
N TRP A 760 19.86 1.20 28.64
CA TRP A 760 19.04 0.13 29.22
C TRP A 760 19.86 -1.16 29.21
N VAL A 761 19.95 -1.86 30.34
CA VAL A 761 20.84 -3.03 30.59
C VAL A 761 22.34 -2.69 30.52
N ASP A 762 23.05 -2.79 31.66
CA ASP A 762 24.51 -2.68 31.83
C ASP A 762 25.25 -1.52 31.12
N GLY A 763 24.53 -0.47 30.66
CA GLY A 763 25.11 0.69 29.98
C GLY A 763 25.56 0.44 28.53
N LYS A 764 25.28 -0.73 27.94
CA LYS A 764 25.90 -1.14 26.65
C LYS A 764 25.03 -0.94 25.41
N ILE A 765 23.70 -0.94 25.53
CA ILE A 765 22.78 -0.85 24.39
C ILE A 765 21.94 0.44 24.50
N PRO A 766 21.85 1.26 23.44
CA PRO A 766 21.09 2.50 23.46
C PRO A 766 19.58 2.23 23.54
N CYS A 767 18.88 3.10 24.27
CA CYS A 767 17.43 3.09 24.44
C CYS A 767 16.85 4.44 24.03
N TYR A 768 16.01 4.44 23.00
CA TYR A 768 15.47 5.65 22.38
C TYR A 768 14.03 5.90 22.80
N ARG A 769 13.74 7.15 23.17
CA ARG A 769 12.40 7.58 23.58
C ARG A 769 11.54 7.91 22.36
N ILE A 770 10.34 7.34 22.31
CA ILE A 770 9.38 7.57 21.22
C ILE A 770 8.22 8.43 21.72
N ARG A 771 7.70 9.30 20.84
CA ARG A 771 6.51 10.12 21.09
C ARG A 771 5.68 10.28 19.82
N TRP A 772 4.40 10.57 19.99
CA TRP A 772 3.50 10.98 18.91
C TRP A 772 3.61 12.48 18.69
N GLU A 773 4.15 12.90 17.54
CA GLU A 773 4.34 14.31 17.23
C GLU A 773 4.16 14.61 15.73
N GLU A 774 3.93 15.88 15.39
CA GLU A 774 3.96 16.37 14.01
C GLU A 774 5.42 16.64 13.59
N VAL A 775 5.79 16.23 12.38
CA VAL A 775 7.15 16.30 11.86
C VAL A 775 7.19 16.76 10.41
N TYR A 776 7.97 17.81 10.16
CA TYR A 776 8.41 18.15 8.81
C TYR A 776 9.70 17.41 8.49
N VAL A 777 9.67 16.56 7.46
CA VAL A 777 10.82 15.78 7.01
C VAL A 777 11.50 16.53 5.87
N HIS A 778 12.71 17.04 6.09
CA HIS A 778 13.51 17.63 5.03
C HIS A 778 14.06 16.56 4.09
N GLN A 779 14.63 15.50 4.65
CA GLN A 779 15.29 14.44 3.90
C GLN A 779 15.16 13.09 4.60
N VAL A 780 14.91 12.04 3.82
CA VAL A 780 15.00 10.64 4.27
C VAL A 780 16.43 10.15 4.08
N LEU A 781 17.04 9.59 5.14
CA LEU A 781 18.44 9.14 5.14
C LEU A 781 18.59 7.63 4.95
N GLY A 782 17.54 6.85 5.22
CA GLY A 782 17.52 5.40 5.05
C GLY A 782 16.80 4.67 6.18
N VAL A 783 16.81 3.34 6.14
CA VAL A 783 16.30 2.49 7.22
C VAL A 783 17.33 2.49 8.35
N PHE A 784 16.88 2.75 9.58
CA PHE A 784 17.76 2.75 10.75
C PHE A 784 18.05 1.32 11.18
N GLU A 785 19.32 0.95 11.25
CA GLU A 785 19.77 -0.41 11.54
C GLU A 785 20.91 -0.42 12.56
N GLN A 786 20.52 -0.30 13.83
CA GLN A 786 21.41 -0.44 14.97
C GLN A 786 20.70 -1.25 16.07
N GLU A 787 21.47 -2.04 16.82
CA GLU A 787 20.93 -2.75 17.97
C GLU A 787 20.57 -1.73 19.07
N CYS A 788 19.27 -1.58 19.34
CA CYS A 788 18.73 -0.64 20.31
C CYS A 788 17.39 -1.12 20.90
N TYR A 789 16.97 -0.44 21.95
CA TYR A 789 15.65 -0.57 22.57
C TYR A 789 14.81 0.69 22.37
N PHE A 790 13.50 0.53 22.45
CA PHE A 790 12.51 1.60 22.34
C PHE A 790 11.62 1.65 23.58
N TYR A 791 11.28 2.87 24.02
CA TYR A 791 10.37 3.13 25.13
C TYR A 791 9.52 4.38 24.95
#